data_AF-A0A1V3WJW2-F1
#
_entry.id   AF-A0A1V3WJW2-F1
#
_cell.length_a   1.000
_cell.length_b   1.000
_cell.length_c   1.000
_cell.angle_alpha   90.00
_cell.angle_beta   90.00
_cell.angle_gamma   90.00
#
_symmetry.space_group_name_H-M   'P 1'
#
loop_
_entity.id
_entity.type
_entity.pdbx_description
1 polymer ?
#
loop_
_entity_poly.entity_id
_entity_poly.type
_entity_poly.pdbx_seq_one_letter_code
_entity_poly.pdbx_strand_id
1 'polypeptide(L)'
;MASGRVAYVLGLEGPAVSVDTACSSSLVALHLAVQSLRSRECDLALVGGVTVMATPAMFVEFSRQRALAPDGRCKAYAGAADGTGFSEGAGVLVVERLADARRWGHPVLALVRGSAVNQDGASNGLATPNGPAQQRVIRAALASARLGVADVDVVEGHGTGTMLGDPIEAQAIVATYGQRGGESGSGPLWLGSIKSNMGHTSAAAGVAGVMKMVLAMQHGVLPKTLHVDVPTPHVDWSAGAVSLLTQARPWPAEPVLGRARGRVRRAAVSSFGISGTNAHVILEQAPADGAATSELAEPVTGVVPWVVSARSGPALVNQARRLLAWVEQRPGFDVVDVGWSLVSTRSVFEHRAVVVGADRAQLLQGLAGLAAGEPGGAAVAGRARPTGKIVFVFPGQGSQWTGMGARLLDASPVFAEQMRHCEKALGEYVPWSLLDVVRGTPGAPGLDRVDVVQPALWAIMVSLAELWRSVGVVPDAVIGHSQGEIAAACVAGALSVDDAARVVALRSRLLVRLAGAGGMASIACPLTRARELLACCGSGLNIAAVNGVSTIVVSGEVTAVEELIRRCEAAGIRARRIDVDYASHSAHVDAVRAELTAALAGIEARSAPIAFFSTVTGQFMDTAGLNADYWYQNIRQTVQFDRAVRAAFDAGCQVFIESSPHPVLTVAIEETLTEHDSADADQPIVIPSLGRDDGGLDRFWLSAAQAHVAGVGLDWAAAFAGLHARRVELPTYGFVHRRFWLAQPDAGRLDAGRLGLTGAAHGVLGAVIERPDSGGVVLTGQLSVTAQPWLADHAVAGVALFPGAGFAELAIRAGDEVGCATVAELTVTAPLLLPTAGAAQVQLVVSDEDASGRRSVSVYSRAAQRDSAWTLHAEAVLAPGVLSPGTDLSVWPPAGATPLDVTGAYGRLAARGYTYGPAFRGLRAIWQLGEEIFAEVTLPEHAGLDVGGFGIHPVLLDAALHAVGVAAGQGKTVLPFSWQGVSLHAAGASRVRVRLAPAGADSVSLELADAAGLPY
;
A
#
# COMPACT_ATOMS: atom_id res chain seq x y z
N MET A 1 -1.25 25.31 -7.90
CA MET A 1 -0.95 24.23 -6.92
C MET A 1 -1.05 22.82 -7.52
N ALA A 2 -1.97 22.50 -8.44
CA ALA A 2 -2.16 21.13 -8.94
C ALA A 2 -0.88 20.50 -9.54
N SER A 3 -0.29 21.12 -10.57
CA SER A 3 0.96 20.65 -11.20
C SER A 3 2.13 20.58 -10.20
N GLY A 4 2.30 21.62 -9.39
CA GLY A 4 3.36 21.68 -8.37
C GLY A 4 3.23 20.57 -7.31
N ARG A 5 2.01 20.19 -6.91
CA ARG A 5 1.80 19.09 -5.95
C ARG A 5 2.15 17.74 -6.55
N VAL A 6 1.82 17.50 -7.83
CA VAL A 6 2.24 16.27 -8.53
C VAL A 6 3.76 16.20 -8.62
N ALA A 7 4.42 17.30 -9.03
CA ALA A 7 5.87 17.37 -9.09
C ALA A 7 6.52 17.12 -7.72
N TYR A 8 6.02 17.76 -6.67
CA TYR A 8 6.50 17.57 -5.30
C TYR A 8 6.36 16.13 -4.81
N VAL A 9 5.21 15.49 -5.03
CA VAL A 9 4.96 14.11 -4.57
C VAL A 9 5.82 13.08 -5.31
N LEU A 10 6.11 13.33 -6.60
CA LEU A 10 6.90 12.43 -7.44
C LEU A 10 8.39 12.77 -7.47
N GLY A 11 8.82 13.85 -6.81
CA GLY A 11 10.22 14.31 -6.86
C GLY A 11 10.67 14.77 -8.25
N LEU A 12 9.77 15.34 -9.05
CA LEU A 12 10.08 15.79 -10.41
C LEU A 12 10.58 17.24 -10.40
N GLU A 13 11.66 17.50 -11.14
CA GLU A 13 12.35 18.80 -11.16
C GLU A 13 12.15 19.60 -12.47
N GLY A 14 11.41 19.04 -13.43
CA GLY A 14 11.08 19.70 -14.70
C GLY A 14 9.97 20.77 -14.58
N PRO A 15 9.56 21.41 -15.70
CA PRO A 15 8.51 22.42 -15.70
C PRO A 15 7.17 21.93 -15.12
N ALA A 16 6.65 22.62 -14.10
CA ALA A 16 5.43 22.25 -13.39
C ALA A 16 4.28 23.27 -13.61
N VAL A 17 3.70 23.29 -14.81
CA VAL A 17 2.74 24.34 -15.24
C VAL A 17 1.28 23.89 -15.12
N SER A 18 0.40 24.79 -14.65
CA SER A 18 -1.07 24.63 -14.72
C SER A 18 -1.62 25.57 -15.79
N VAL A 19 -2.32 25.04 -16.79
CA VAL A 19 -2.87 25.81 -17.92
C VAL A 19 -4.38 25.94 -17.77
N ASP A 20 -4.90 27.16 -17.95
CA ASP A 20 -6.33 27.41 -18.08
C ASP A 20 -6.63 28.16 -19.39
N THR A 21 -7.15 27.42 -20.35
CA THR A 21 -7.71 27.93 -21.61
C THR A 21 -9.15 27.42 -21.77
N ALA A 22 -9.86 27.28 -20.64
CA ALA A 22 -11.16 26.63 -20.57
C ALA A 22 -11.11 25.21 -21.18
N CYS A 23 -11.99 24.92 -22.14
CA CYS A 23 -12.19 23.59 -22.72
C CYS A 23 -10.97 23.07 -23.52
N SER A 24 -10.08 23.94 -23.99
CA SER A 24 -8.86 23.55 -24.71
C SER A 24 -7.67 23.19 -23.81
N SER A 25 -7.80 23.37 -22.49
CA SER A 25 -6.67 23.35 -21.54
C SER A 25 -5.75 22.14 -21.66
N SER A 26 -6.28 20.92 -21.63
CA SER A 26 -5.46 19.70 -21.75
C SER A 26 -4.74 19.55 -23.08
N LEU A 27 -5.32 20.06 -24.17
CA LEU A 27 -4.74 19.98 -25.51
C LEU A 27 -3.66 21.06 -25.72
N VAL A 28 -3.86 22.25 -25.14
CA VAL A 28 -2.81 23.27 -25.04
C VAL A 28 -1.65 22.79 -24.17
N ALA A 29 -1.94 22.15 -23.03
CA ALA A 29 -0.91 21.54 -22.19
C ALA A 29 -0.10 20.48 -22.95
N LEU A 30 -0.75 19.65 -23.77
CA LEU A 30 -0.06 18.69 -24.65
C LEU A 30 0.81 19.38 -25.69
N HIS A 31 0.33 20.46 -26.31
CA HIS A 31 1.15 21.23 -27.23
C HIS A 31 2.41 21.80 -26.55
N LEU A 32 2.28 22.40 -25.37
CA LEU A 32 3.41 22.95 -24.61
C LEU A 32 4.41 21.86 -24.22
N ALA A 33 3.94 20.71 -23.73
CA ALA A 33 4.81 19.58 -23.41
C ALA A 33 5.57 19.04 -24.63
N VAL A 34 4.92 18.98 -25.80
CA VAL A 34 5.58 18.62 -27.06
C VAL A 34 6.68 19.64 -27.41
N GLN A 35 6.46 20.94 -27.17
CA GLN A 35 7.51 21.94 -27.38
C GLN A 35 8.68 21.74 -26.42
N SER A 36 8.44 21.59 -25.11
CA SER A 36 9.50 21.36 -24.12
C SER A 36 10.31 20.07 -24.37
N LEU A 37 9.65 18.99 -24.80
CA LEU A 37 10.33 17.76 -25.21
C LEU A 37 11.21 17.97 -26.45
N ARG A 38 10.72 18.73 -27.44
CA ARG A 38 11.47 19.05 -28.67
C ARG A 38 12.65 20.00 -28.41
N SER A 39 12.49 20.97 -27.51
CA SER A 39 13.56 21.88 -27.07
C SER A 39 14.52 21.24 -26.07
N ARG A 40 14.21 20.03 -25.57
CA ARG A 40 14.96 19.30 -24.53
C ARG A 40 15.01 20.00 -23.18
N GLU A 41 13.96 20.74 -22.83
CA GLU A 41 13.73 21.21 -21.45
C GLU A 41 13.35 20.07 -20.51
N CYS A 42 12.85 18.96 -21.05
CA CYS A 42 12.61 17.71 -20.33
C CYS A 42 12.79 16.50 -21.27
N ASP A 43 12.93 15.31 -20.66
CA ASP A 43 12.98 14.03 -21.38
C ASP A 43 11.66 13.25 -21.33
N LEU A 44 10.83 13.57 -20.33
CA LEU A 44 9.51 13.01 -20.07
C LEU A 44 8.58 14.11 -19.58
N ALA A 45 7.32 14.11 -20.04
CA ALA A 45 6.29 15.04 -19.57
C ALA A 45 5.02 14.29 -19.13
N LEU A 46 4.49 14.65 -17.96
CA LEU A 46 3.14 14.27 -17.51
C LEU A 46 2.16 15.35 -17.94
N VAL A 47 1.21 14.99 -18.79
CA VAL A 47 0.30 15.94 -19.44
C VAL A 47 -1.13 15.51 -19.23
N GLY A 48 -2.00 16.40 -18.76
CA GLY A 48 -3.38 16.02 -18.52
C GLY A 48 -4.34 17.19 -18.37
N GLY A 49 -5.59 16.84 -18.12
CA GLY A 49 -6.63 17.77 -17.71
C GLY A 49 -7.49 17.16 -16.63
N VAL A 50 -7.96 18.01 -15.73
CA VAL A 50 -8.85 17.64 -14.64
C VAL A 50 -10.02 18.60 -14.60
N THR A 51 -11.21 18.08 -14.37
CA THR A 51 -12.41 18.87 -14.06
C THR A 51 -13.23 18.08 -13.04
N VAL A 52 -13.46 18.71 -11.90
CA VAL A 52 -14.32 18.24 -10.81
C VAL A 52 -15.29 19.37 -10.49
N MET A 53 -16.59 19.08 -10.54
CA MET A 53 -17.70 19.98 -10.30
C MET A 53 -18.21 19.82 -8.86
N ALA A 54 -17.46 20.36 -7.91
CA ALA A 54 -17.80 20.31 -6.49
C ALA A 54 -18.99 21.23 -6.09
N THR A 55 -19.45 22.12 -6.97
CA THR A 55 -20.57 23.05 -6.75
C THR A 55 -21.42 23.18 -8.02
N PRO A 56 -22.70 23.60 -7.91
CA PRO A 56 -23.55 23.80 -9.09
C PRO A 56 -23.23 25.06 -9.91
N ALA A 57 -22.18 25.82 -9.56
CA ALA A 57 -21.89 27.14 -10.14
C ALA A 57 -21.80 27.12 -11.67
N MET A 58 -21.07 26.13 -12.23
CA MET A 58 -20.94 25.97 -13.68
C MET A 58 -22.30 25.77 -14.37
N PHE A 59 -23.20 24.99 -13.77
CA PHE A 59 -24.54 24.78 -14.32
C PHE A 59 -25.38 26.06 -14.26
N VAL A 60 -25.31 26.81 -13.16
CA VAL A 60 -26.04 28.09 -13.01
C VAL A 60 -25.55 29.11 -14.04
N GLU A 61 -24.24 29.26 -14.20
CA GLU A 61 -23.63 30.22 -15.13
C GLU A 61 -23.98 29.93 -16.59
N PHE A 62 -23.85 28.67 -17.02
CA PHE A 62 -24.15 28.29 -18.40
C PHE A 62 -25.65 28.20 -18.70
N SER A 63 -26.49 27.95 -17.69
CA SER A 63 -27.95 28.04 -17.80
C SER A 63 -28.39 29.48 -18.11
N ARG A 64 -27.80 30.48 -17.43
CA ARG A 64 -28.07 31.91 -17.71
C ARG A 64 -27.68 32.32 -19.13
N GLN A 65 -26.66 31.69 -19.70
CA GLN A 65 -26.23 31.90 -21.09
C GLN A 65 -27.03 31.08 -22.10
N ARG A 66 -27.97 30.23 -21.65
CA ARG A 66 -28.71 29.25 -22.48
C ARG A 66 -27.79 28.35 -23.31
N ALA A 67 -26.62 28.03 -22.75
CA ALA A 67 -25.60 27.20 -23.40
C ALA A 67 -25.71 25.71 -23.02
N LEU A 68 -26.54 25.36 -22.04
CA LEU A 68 -26.78 23.98 -21.60
C LEU A 68 -27.87 23.31 -22.43
N ALA A 69 -27.65 22.04 -22.76
CA ALA A 69 -28.71 21.17 -23.27
C ALA A 69 -29.68 20.85 -22.11
N PRO A 70 -31.00 21.05 -22.26
CA PRO A 70 -31.97 20.77 -21.22
C PRO A 70 -31.99 19.31 -20.74
N ASP A 71 -31.62 18.37 -21.62
CA ASP A 71 -31.54 16.94 -21.31
C ASP A 71 -30.14 16.49 -20.85
N GLY A 72 -29.20 17.44 -20.71
CA GLY A 72 -27.84 17.20 -20.25
C GLY A 72 -26.95 16.41 -21.22
N ARG A 73 -27.29 16.31 -22.51
CA ARG A 73 -26.52 15.54 -23.50
C ARG A 73 -25.83 16.43 -24.52
N CYS A 74 -24.62 16.05 -24.93
CA CYS A 74 -23.95 16.68 -26.08
C CYS A 74 -24.39 15.97 -27.38
N LYS A 75 -25.33 16.56 -28.12
CA LYS A 75 -25.82 16.04 -29.42
C LYS A 75 -24.93 16.53 -30.57
N ALA A 76 -23.66 16.12 -30.54
CA ALA A 76 -22.62 16.67 -31.41
C ALA A 76 -22.95 16.52 -32.90
N TYR A 77 -23.00 17.65 -33.61
CA TYR A 77 -23.28 17.81 -35.04
C TYR A 77 -24.67 17.31 -35.50
N ALA A 78 -25.58 17.06 -34.55
CA ALA A 78 -26.94 16.61 -34.83
C ALA A 78 -27.87 17.77 -35.25
N GLY A 79 -28.96 17.47 -35.93
CA GLY A 79 -30.03 18.43 -36.22
C GLY A 79 -30.73 18.91 -34.95
N ALA A 80 -30.86 18.02 -33.96
CA ALA A 80 -31.43 18.32 -32.65
C ALA A 80 -30.44 18.93 -31.63
N ALA A 81 -29.28 19.41 -32.06
CA ALA A 81 -28.28 20.04 -31.18
C ALA A 81 -28.85 21.30 -30.49
N ASP A 82 -28.93 21.28 -29.16
CA ASP A 82 -29.62 22.30 -28.34
C ASP A 82 -28.78 22.81 -27.15
N GLY A 83 -27.50 22.43 -27.06
CA GLY A 83 -26.58 22.90 -26.03
C GLY A 83 -25.57 21.84 -25.58
N THR A 84 -24.83 22.15 -24.52
CA THR A 84 -23.80 21.28 -23.94
C THR A 84 -24.32 20.55 -22.71
N GLY A 85 -23.97 19.27 -22.57
CA GLY A 85 -24.08 18.52 -21.33
C GLY A 85 -22.72 18.36 -20.65
N PHE A 86 -22.50 18.98 -19.49
CA PHE A 86 -21.22 18.90 -18.77
C PHE A 86 -21.02 17.58 -18.04
N SER A 87 -19.76 17.18 -17.88
CA SER A 87 -19.33 16.04 -17.09
C SER A 87 -18.00 16.30 -16.40
N GLU A 88 -17.65 15.44 -15.44
CA GLU A 88 -16.35 15.47 -14.76
C GLU A 88 -15.37 14.52 -15.45
N GLY A 89 -14.08 14.77 -15.30
CA GLY A 89 -13.07 13.89 -15.87
C GLY A 89 -11.66 14.24 -15.44
N ALA A 90 -10.82 13.21 -15.35
CA ALA A 90 -9.40 13.31 -15.11
C ALA A 90 -8.66 12.39 -16.09
N GLY A 91 -7.72 12.94 -16.85
CA GLY A 91 -6.89 12.17 -17.77
C GLY A 91 -5.45 12.66 -17.74
N VAL A 92 -4.49 11.72 -17.72
CA VAL A 92 -3.05 11.98 -17.73
C VAL A 92 -2.40 11.10 -18.79
N LEU A 93 -1.46 11.67 -19.54
CA LEU A 93 -0.63 11.05 -20.56
C LEU A 93 0.83 11.17 -20.11
N VAL A 94 1.60 10.11 -20.32
CA VAL A 94 3.06 10.16 -20.27
C VAL A 94 3.54 10.37 -21.69
N VAL A 95 4.28 11.46 -21.93
CA VAL A 95 4.73 11.85 -23.27
C VAL A 95 6.24 11.97 -23.28
N GLU A 96 6.87 11.35 -24.26
CA GLU A 96 8.33 11.29 -24.43
C GLU A 96 8.67 11.48 -25.91
N ARG A 97 9.95 11.74 -26.22
CA ARG A 97 10.41 11.61 -27.59
C ARG A 97 10.50 10.12 -27.94
N LEU A 98 10.12 9.75 -29.16
CA LEU A 98 10.12 8.34 -29.61
C LEU A 98 11.48 7.64 -29.41
N ALA A 99 12.59 8.36 -29.60
CA ALA A 99 13.92 7.82 -29.37
C ALA A 99 14.19 7.47 -27.90
N ASP A 100 13.70 8.28 -26.96
CA ASP A 100 13.86 8.04 -25.53
C ASP A 100 12.94 6.90 -25.05
N ALA A 101 11.68 6.89 -25.49
CA ALA A 101 10.76 5.79 -25.22
C ALA A 101 11.34 4.44 -25.68
N ARG A 102 11.95 4.40 -26.87
CA ARG A 102 12.65 3.20 -27.36
C ARG A 102 13.88 2.85 -26.54
N ARG A 103 14.71 3.84 -26.18
CA ARG A 103 15.89 3.64 -25.34
C ARG A 103 15.53 3.04 -23.97
N TRP A 104 14.42 3.47 -23.39
CA TRP A 104 13.95 3.00 -22.09
C TRP A 104 13.03 1.76 -22.19
N GLY A 105 12.72 1.31 -23.40
CA GLY A 105 11.82 0.18 -23.63
C GLY A 105 10.38 0.45 -23.17
N HIS A 106 9.93 1.70 -23.21
CA HIS A 106 8.56 2.09 -22.89
C HIS A 106 7.62 1.79 -24.07
N PRO A 107 6.41 1.24 -23.83
CA PRO A 107 5.46 0.94 -24.89
C PRO A 107 4.94 2.23 -25.53
N VAL A 108 5.06 2.33 -26.86
CA VAL A 108 4.54 3.48 -27.63
C VAL A 108 3.08 3.21 -28.00
N LEU A 109 2.15 3.97 -27.44
CA LEU A 109 0.72 3.79 -27.70
C LEU A 109 0.26 4.49 -28.99
N ALA A 110 0.82 5.67 -29.27
CA ALA A 110 0.62 6.47 -30.48
C ALA A 110 1.71 7.55 -30.58
N LEU A 111 1.83 8.19 -31.74
CA LEU A 111 2.73 9.31 -31.97
C LEU A 111 1.94 10.62 -32.04
N VAL A 112 2.40 11.67 -31.34
CA VAL A 112 1.96 13.05 -31.58
C VAL A 112 2.78 13.60 -32.75
N ARG A 113 2.22 13.56 -33.96
CA ARG A 113 2.92 13.95 -35.19
C ARG A 113 3.06 15.45 -35.36
N GLY A 114 2.02 16.20 -35.01
CA GLY A 114 2.02 17.65 -35.05
C GLY A 114 0.94 18.23 -34.15
N SER A 115 1.15 19.47 -33.73
CA SER A 115 0.18 20.21 -32.93
C SER A 115 0.31 21.71 -33.22
N ALA A 116 -0.79 22.43 -33.03
CA ALA A 116 -0.83 23.89 -33.11
C ALA A 116 -1.89 24.46 -32.15
N VAL A 117 -1.64 25.69 -31.70
CA VAL A 117 -2.57 26.49 -30.88
C VAL A 117 -2.71 27.87 -31.51
N ASN A 118 -3.92 28.42 -31.54
CA ASN A 118 -4.16 29.82 -31.90
C ASN A 118 -5.34 30.42 -31.10
N GLN A 119 -5.80 31.60 -31.52
CA GLN A 119 -6.90 32.33 -30.89
C GLN A 119 -7.88 32.86 -31.95
N ASP A 120 -9.15 32.94 -31.57
CA ASP A 120 -10.25 33.42 -32.44
C ASP A 120 -10.17 34.92 -32.73
N GLY A 121 -9.54 35.68 -31.84
CA GLY A 121 -9.43 37.14 -31.95
C GLY A 121 -10.78 37.84 -31.76
N ALA A 122 -10.96 39.00 -32.41
CA ALA A 122 -12.24 39.72 -32.37
C ALA A 122 -13.27 39.01 -33.27
N SER A 123 -14.20 38.27 -32.65
CA SER A 123 -15.35 37.63 -33.30
C SER A 123 -16.67 38.34 -32.91
N ASN A 124 -17.83 37.80 -33.33
CA ASN A 124 -19.16 38.36 -33.03
C ASN A 124 -19.57 38.34 -31.53
N GLY A 125 -18.67 37.91 -30.65
CA GLY A 125 -18.82 37.94 -29.20
C GLY A 125 -17.76 37.04 -28.56
N LEU A 126 -17.37 37.33 -27.32
CA LEU A 126 -16.28 36.62 -26.64
C LEU A 126 -16.45 35.08 -26.65
N ALA A 127 -17.68 34.60 -26.54
CA ALA A 127 -18.03 33.18 -26.53
C ALA A 127 -18.37 32.60 -27.92
N THR A 128 -18.29 33.40 -28.99
CA THR A 128 -18.65 32.98 -30.35
C THR A 128 -17.41 32.47 -31.09
N PRO A 129 -17.40 31.20 -31.54
CA PRO A 129 -16.24 30.63 -32.22
C PRO A 129 -15.95 31.27 -33.59
N ASN A 130 -14.70 31.23 -34.04
CA ASN A 130 -14.26 31.80 -35.33
C ASN A 130 -13.80 30.72 -36.32
N GLY A 131 -14.66 30.39 -37.30
CA GLY A 131 -14.38 29.39 -38.33
C GLY A 131 -13.04 29.60 -39.08
N PRO A 132 -12.76 30.80 -39.62
CA PRO A 132 -11.45 31.09 -40.23
C PRO A 132 -10.25 30.86 -39.30
N ALA A 133 -10.37 31.15 -38.00
CA ALA A 133 -9.31 30.86 -37.02
C ALA A 133 -9.12 29.35 -36.83
N GLN A 134 -10.21 28.59 -36.74
CA GLN A 134 -10.16 27.13 -36.67
C GLN A 134 -9.54 26.50 -37.93
N GLN A 135 -9.82 27.04 -39.13
CA GLN A 135 -9.14 26.60 -40.36
C GLN A 135 -7.62 26.85 -40.30
N ARG A 136 -7.19 28.00 -39.75
CA ARG A 136 -5.76 28.33 -39.61
C ARG A 136 -5.05 27.38 -38.65
N VAL A 137 -5.65 27.04 -37.50
CA VAL A 137 -5.00 26.10 -36.56
C VAL A 137 -4.88 24.70 -37.14
N ILE A 138 -5.89 24.24 -37.90
CA ILE A 138 -5.84 22.96 -38.63
C ILE A 138 -4.67 22.95 -39.62
N ARG A 139 -4.55 23.98 -40.47
CA ARG A 139 -3.45 24.09 -41.45
C ARG A 139 -2.08 24.18 -40.77
N ALA A 140 -1.97 24.89 -39.65
CA ALA A 140 -0.73 24.99 -38.89
C ALA A 140 -0.31 23.65 -38.27
N ALA A 141 -1.25 22.87 -37.72
CA ALA A 141 -0.96 21.54 -37.19
C ALA A 141 -0.52 20.56 -38.29
N LEU A 142 -1.16 20.60 -39.47
CA LEU A 142 -0.77 19.81 -40.64
C LEU A 142 0.64 20.18 -41.12
N ALA A 143 0.96 21.47 -41.17
CA ALA A 143 2.31 21.95 -41.50
C ALA A 143 3.35 21.49 -40.46
N SER A 144 3.02 21.57 -39.16
CA SER A 144 3.85 21.07 -38.05
C SER A 144 4.10 19.56 -38.16
N ALA A 145 3.12 18.79 -38.64
CA ALA A 145 3.23 17.34 -38.87
C ALA A 145 3.91 16.97 -40.21
N ARG A 146 4.07 17.94 -41.12
CA ARG A 146 4.46 17.75 -42.54
C ARG A 146 3.52 16.79 -43.27
N LEU A 147 2.21 16.98 -43.09
CA LEU A 147 1.15 16.15 -43.69
C LEU A 147 0.19 16.99 -44.54
N GLY A 148 -0.43 16.36 -45.53
CA GLY A 148 -1.54 16.94 -46.29
C GLY A 148 -2.90 16.63 -45.67
N VAL A 149 -3.93 17.37 -46.09
CA VAL A 149 -5.32 17.12 -45.63
C VAL A 149 -5.80 15.71 -45.95
N ALA A 150 -5.32 15.13 -47.04
CA ALA A 150 -5.68 13.78 -47.44
C ALA A 150 -5.09 12.72 -46.51
N ASP A 151 -4.07 13.01 -45.69
CA ASP A 151 -3.38 12.03 -44.83
C ASP A 151 -4.13 11.68 -43.54
N VAL A 152 -5.09 12.50 -43.11
CA VAL A 152 -5.87 12.28 -41.89
C VAL A 152 -7.16 11.52 -42.21
N ASP A 153 -7.52 10.52 -41.41
CA ASP A 153 -8.69 9.66 -41.64
C ASP A 153 -9.93 10.16 -40.90
N VAL A 154 -9.72 10.65 -39.69
CA VAL A 154 -10.78 11.01 -38.74
C VAL A 154 -10.41 12.28 -37.98
N VAL A 155 -11.39 13.13 -37.74
CA VAL A 155 -11.31 14.24 -36.79
C VAL A 155 -12.22 13.94 -35.61
N GLU A 156 -11.59 13.81 -34.45
CA GLU A 156 -12.25 13.94 -33.16
C GLU A 156 -12.44 15.43 -32.87
N GLY A 157 -13.61 15.94 -33.21
CA GLY A 157 -13.92 17.36 -33.11
C GLY A 157 -14.21 17.83 -31.68
N HIS A 158 -14.31 19.14 -31.52
CA HIS A 158 -14.75 19.74 -30.28
C HIS A 158 -16.22 19.38 -30.01
N GLY A 159 -17.12 19.57 -30.97
CA GLY A 159 -18.47 18.97 -31.03
C GLY A 159 -19.20 18.95 -29.70
N THR A 160 -19.65 20.11 -29.24
CA THR A 160 -20.30 20.29 -27.94
C THR A 160 -21.80 20.09 -27.99
N GLY A 161 -22.40 20.01 -29.18
CA GLY A 161 -23.85 19.98 -29.36
C GLY A 161 -24.48 21.37 -29.33
N THR A 162 -23.68 22.43 -29.49
CA THR A 162 -24.21 23.81 -29.50
C THR A 162 -24.75 24.18 -30.88
N MET A 163 -25.90 24.85 -30.91
CA MET A 163 -26.57 25.27 -32.15
C MET A 163 -25.67 26.10 -33.09
N LEU A 164 -24.78 26.93 -32.54
CA LEU A 164 -23.90 27.82 -33.30
C LEU A 164 -22.50 27.24 -33.50
N GLY A 165 -21.91 26.62 -32.46
CA GLY A 165 -20.52 26.18 -32.49
C GLY A 165 -20.29 24.97 -33.40
N ASP A 166 -21.18 23.98 -33.34
CA ASP A 166 -21.03 22.75 -34.11
C ASP A 166 -21.06 23.01 -35.64
N PRO A 167 -21.99 23.84 -36.19
CA PRO A 167 -21.93 24.21 -37.61
C PRO A 167 -20.65 24.96 -38.02
N ILE A 168 -20.17 25.89 -37.19
CA ILE A 168 -18.94 26.66 -37.49
C ILE A 168 -17.73 25.73 -37.56
N GLU A 169 -17.60 24.80 -36.61
CA GLU A 169 -16.53 23.81 -36.62
C GLU A 169 -16.62 22.88 -37.83
N ALA A 170 -17.80 22.31 -38.09
CA ALA A 170 -17.99 21.40 -39.22
C ALA A 170 -17.67 22.08 -40.55
N GLN A 171 -18.07 23.33 -40.75
CA GLN A 171 -17.70 24.13 -41.93
C GLN A 171 -16.18 24.36 -42.03
N ALA A 172 -15.50 24.64 -40.92
CA ALA A 172 -14.05 24.78 -40.90
C ALA A 172 -13.34 23.47 -41.32
N ILE A 173 -13.85 22.32 -40.89
CA ILE A 173 -13.37 20.99 -41.28
C ILE A 173 -13.65 20.72 -42.76
N VAL A 174 -14.84 21.03 -43.28
CA VAL A 174 -15.19 20.90 -44.71
C VAL A 174 -14.29 21.80 -45.59
N ALA A 175 -14.02 23.02 -45.15
CA ALA A 175 -13.15 23.97 -45.86
C ALA A 175 -11.64 23.62 -45.79
N THR A 176 -11.27 22.62 -44.98
CA THR A 176 -9.89 22.14 -44.84
C THR A 176 -9.79 20.68 -45.26
N TYR A 177 -10.04 19.75 -44.34
CA TYR A 177 -10.00 18.31 -44.60
C TYR A 177 -10.98 17.83 -45.68
N GLY A 178 -12.11 18.52 -45.86
CA GLY A 178 -13.07 18.22 -46.92
C GLY A 178 -12.53 18.49 -48.34
N GLN A 179 -11.46 19.27 -48.48
CA GLN A 179 -10.83 19.63 -49.77
C GLN A 179 -9.78 18.59 -50.22
N ARG A 180 -9.88 17.35 -49.74
CA ARG A 180 -8.88 16.28 -49.95
C ARG A 180 -8.75 15.73 -51.38
N GLY A 181 -9.42 16.30 -52.37
CA GLY A 181 -9.34 15.95 -53.79
C GLY A 181 -9.94 14.57 -54.13
N GLY A 182 -10.67 14.48 -55.25
CA GLY A 182 -11.35 13.26 -55.71
C GLY A 182 -10.44 12.15 -56.24
N GLU A 183 -9.22 11.99 -55.72
CA GLU A 183 -8.42 10.80 -56.01
C GLU A 183 -9.18 9.59 -55.47
N SER A 184 -9.69 8.79 -56.41
CA SER A 184 -10.68 7.74 -56.24
C SER A 184 -10.10 6.58 -55.42
N GLY A 185 -9.98 6.77 -54.11
CA GLY A 185 -9.27 5.81 -53.27
C GLY A 185 -9.01 6.20 -51.82
N SER A 186 -9.54 7.30 -51.25
CA SER A 186 -9.32 7.61 -49.82
C SER A 186 -10.57 7.57 -48.93
N GLY A 187 -11.79 7.63 -49.49
CA GLY A 187 -13.02 7.70 -48.71
C GLY A 187 -13.21 9.07 -48.03
N PRO A 188 -14.38 9.35 -47.41
CA PRO A 188 -14.59 10.60 -46.71
C PRO A 188 -13.71 10.68 -45.46
N LEU A 189 -13.40 11.91 -45.02
CA LEU A 189 -12.93 12.14 -43.65
C LEU A 189 -14.09 11.85 -42.69
N TRP A 190 -13.84 11.05 -41.66
CA TRP A 190 -14.83 10.82 -40.60
C TRP A 190 -14.78 11.94 -39.56
N LEU A 191 -15.94 12.41 -39.11
CA LEU A 191 -16.07 13.39 -38.02
C LEU A 191 -16.83 12.76 -36.85
N GLY A 192 -16.35 12.95 -35.62
CA GLY A 192 -17.08 12.55 -34.43
C GLY A 192 -16.65 13.29 -33.16
N SER A 193 -17.31 13.01 -32.03
CA SER A 193 -16.99 13.62 -30.72
C SER A 193 -17.31 12.67 -29.56
N ILE A 194 -16.36 12.49 -28.65
CA ILE A 194 -16.45 11.73 -27.39
C ILE A 194 -17.42 12.37 -26.41
N LYS A 195 -17.69 13.68 -26.55
CA LYS A 195 -18.62 14.39 -25.66
C LYS A 195 -20.03 13.83 -25.79
N SER A 196 -20.38 13.27 -26.96
CA SER A 196 -21.64 12.54 -27.13
C SER A 196 -21.74 11.26 -26.28
N ASN A 197 -20.61 10.66 -25.89
CA ASN A 197 -20.58 9.43 -25.09
C ASN A 197 -20.56 9.71 -23.58
N MET A 198 -19.85 10.75 -23.15
CA MET A 198 -19.56 10.97 -21.73
C MET A 198 -19.81 12.40 -21.24
N GLY A 199 -20.40 13.27 -22.06
CA GLY A 199 -20.54 14.69 -21.77
C GLY A 199 -19.25 15.48 -21.97
N HIS A 200 -19.33 16.80 -21.80
CA HIS A 200 -18.21 17.70 -21.91
C HIS A 200 -17.43 17.80 -20.60
N THR A 201 -16.23 17.21 -20.56
CA THR A 201 -15.34 17.19 -19.39
C THR A 201 -14.50 18.47 -19.22
N SER A 202 -15.00 19.61 -19.70
CA SER A 202 -14.35 20.93 -19.67
C SER A 202 -12.83 20.89 -19.96
N ALA A 203 -11.98 21.19 -18.97
CA ALA A 203 -10.53 21.26 -19.16
C ALA A 203 -9.90 19.89 -19.54
N ALA A 204 -10.56 18.77 -19.20
CA ALA A 204 -10.14 17.41 -19.55
C ALA A 204 -10.68 16.94 -20.92
N ALA A 205 -11.42 17.76 -21.65
CA ALA A 205 -12.06 17.34 -22.90
C ALA A 205 -11.05 16.98 -24.00
N GLY A 206 -9.96 17.73 -24.11
CA GLY A 206 -8.92 17.46 -25.10
C GLY A 206 -8.24 16.11 -24.87
N VAL A 207 -7.77 15.85 -23.64
CA VAL A 207 -7.12 14.56 -23.31
C VAL A 207 -8.07 13.37 -23.47
N ALA A 208 -9.37 13.55 -23.18
CA ALA A 208 -10.37 12.51 -23.42
C ALA A 208 -10.47 12.15 -24.93
N GLY A 209 -10.47 13.16 -25.81
CA GLY A 209 -10.43 12.96 -27.26
C GLY A 209 -9.16 12.24 -27.73
N VAL A 210 -7.99 12.60 -27.17
CA VAL A 210 -6.73 11.89 -27.44
C VAL A 210 -6.82 10.43 -27.03
N MET A 211 -7.30 10.13 -25.82
CA MET A 211 -7.44 8.76 -25.31
C MET A 211 -8.38 7.92 -26.20
N LYS A 212 -9.54 8.48 -26.60
CA LYS A 212 -10.46 7.78 -27.53
C LYS A 212 -9.77 7.43 -28.84
N MET A 213 -9.01 8.35 -29.42
CA MET A 213 -8.35 8.11 -30.70
C MET A 213 -7.18 7.13 -30.60
N VAL A 214 -6.42 7.13 -29.50
CA VAL A 214 -5.39 6.11 -29.24
C VAL A 214 -6.01 4.72 -29.10
N LEU A 215 -7.07 4.59 -28.31
CA LEU A 215 -7.80 3.31 -28.18
C LEU A 215 -8.41 2.87 -29.51
N ALA A 216 -8.97 3.78 -30.30
CA ALA A 216 -9.49 3.50 -31.64
C ALA A 216 -8.41 2.96 -32.60
N MET A 217 -7.18 3.50 -32.53
CA MET A 217 -6.04 3.02 -33.31
C MET A 217 -5.61 1.61 -32.89
N GLN A 218 -5.57 1.34 -31.58
CA GLN A 218 -5.20 0.02 -31.02
C GLN A 218 -6.22 -1.07 -31.38
N HIS A 219 -7.50 -0.74 -31.29
CA HIS A 219 -8.58 -1.68 -31.61
C HIS A 219 -8.93 -1.73 -33.10
N GLY A 220 -8.40 -0.80 -33.91
CA GLY A 220 -8.69 -0.74 -35.35
C GLY A 220 -10.16 -0.48 -35.65
N VAL A 221 -10.84 0.34 -34.84
CA VAL A 221 -12.27 0.67 -34.97
C VAL A 221 -12.49 2.15 -34.70
N LEU A 222 -13.22 2.83 -35.58
CA LEU A 222 -13.74 4.18 -35.36
C LEU A 222 -15.05 4.11 -34.55
N PRO A 223 -15.10 4.61 -33.30
CA PRO A 223 -16.29 4.54 -32.46
C PRO A 223 -17.35 5.56 -32.88
N LYS A 224 -18.63 5.16 -32.93
CA LYS A 224 -19.74 6.05 -33.31
C LYS A 224 -19.92 7.26 -32.39
N THR A 225 -20.36 8.36 -32.97
CA THR A 225 -20.93 9.53 -32.26
C THR A 225 -22.37 9.22 -31.89
N LEU A 226 -22.75 9.44 -30.62
CA LEU A 226 -24.09 9.18 -30.12
C LEU A 226 -25.02 10.38 -30.31
N HIS A 227 -26.33 10.15 -30.14
CA HIS A 227 -27.37 11.17 -30.13
C HIS A 227 -27.51 11.97 -31.44
N VAL A 228 -27.10 11.39 -32.56
CA VAL A 228 -27.33 11.95 -33.90
C VAL A 228 -28.63 11.40 -34.45
N ASP A 229 -29.62 12.28 -34.63
CA ASP A 229 -30.85 11.99 -35.37
C ASP A 229 -30.61 12.12 -36.88
N VAL A 230 -30.22 13.32 -37.31
CA VAL A 230 -29.74 13.65 -38.65
C VAL A 230 -28.54 14.58 -38.52
N PRO A 231 -27.60 14.63 -39.47
CA PRO A 231 -26.57 15.68 -39.48
C PRO A 231 -27.21 17.08 -39.52
N THR A 232 -26.61 18.06 -38.85
CA THR A 232 -27.15 19.42 -38.78
C THR A 232 -27.38 20.02 -40.19
N PRO A 233 -28.55 20.62 -40.46
CA PRO A 233 -28.87 21.23 -41.76
C PRO A 233 -28.15 22.57 -41.97
N HIS A 234 -27.48 23.12 -40.96
CA HIS A 234 -26.72 24.37 -41.04
C HIS A 234 -25.32 24.21 -41.66
N VAL A 235 -25.01 23.02 -42.17
CA VAL A 235 -23.74 22.69 -42.83
C VAL A 235 -24.05 22.07 -44.18
N ASP A 236 -23.43 22.58 -45.25
CA ASP A 236 -23.45 21.91 -46.55
C ASP A 236 -22.44 20.76 -46.55
N TRP A 237 -22.89 19.58 -46.12
CA TRP A 237 -22.09 18.36 -46.11
C TRP A 237 -21.69 17.87 -47.50
N SER A 238 -22.33 18.36 -48.57
CA SER A 238 -22.00 18.00 -49.95
C SER A 238 -20.82 18.79 -50.51
N ALA A 239 -20.48 19.93 -49.89
CA ALA A 239 -19.39 20.82 -50.31
C ALA A 239 -17.96 20.27 -50.05
N GLY A 240 -17.83 19.11 -49.38
CA GLY A 240 -16.54 18.47 -49.18
C GLY A 240 -16.66 17.00 -48.77
N ALA A 241 -15.57 16.25 -48.89
CA ALA A 241 -15.54 14.82 -48.60
C ALA A 241 -15.46 14.54 -47.08
N VAL A 242 -16.47 14.96 -46.31
CA VAL A 242 -16.59 14.76 -44.85
C VAL A 242 -17.88 13.99 -44.55
N SER A 243 -17.83 13.06 -43.60
CA SER A 243 -19.01 12.30 -43.16
C SER A 243 -19.05 12.17 -41.64
N LEU A 244 -20.21 12.47 -41.06
CA LEU A 244 -20.46 12.30 -39.63
C LEU A 244 -20.49 10.80 -39.29
N LEU A 245 -19.73 10.40 -38.27
CA LEU A 245 -19.54 9.01 -37.86
C LEU A 245 -20.71 8.53 -36.97
N THR A 246 -21.85 8.23 -37.59
CA THR A 246 -23.08 7.79 -36.91
C THR A 246 -23.10 6.30 -36.53
N GLN A 247 -22.18 5.51 -37.08
CA GLN A 247 -22.04 4.07 -36.83
C GLN A 247 -20.57 3.72 -36.60
N ALA A 248 -20.33 2.66 -35.82
CA ALA A 248 -18.97 2.17 -35.59
C ALA A 248 -18.44 1.54 -36.87
N ARG A 249 -17.19 1.82 -37.22
CA ARG A 249 -16.60 1.37 -38.50
C ARG A 249 -15.24 0.72 -38.29
N PRO A 250 -14.92 -0.37 -39.00
CA PRO A 250 -13.55 -0.88 -39.05
C PRO A 250 -12.60 0.19 -39.57
N TRP A 251 -11.40 0.24 -38.99
CA TRP A 251 -10.30 1.13 -39.39
C TRP A 251 -9.08 0.26 -39.70
N PRO A 252 -9.04 -0.49 -40.82
CA PRO A 252 -7.92 -1.37 -41.14
C PRO A 252 -6.65 -0.56 -41.46
N ALA A 253 -5.48 -1.10 -41.08
CA ALA A 253 -4.17 -0.51 -41.43
C ALA A 253 -3.66 -0.98 -42.81
N GLU A 254 -4.26 -2.04 -43.36
CA GLU A 254 -3.86 -2.66 -44.64
C GLU A 254 -4.62 -2.09 -45.85
N PRO A 255 -4.02 -2.13 -47.05
CA PRO A 255 -4.70 -1.71 -48.27
C PRO A 255 -5.86 -2.67 -48.58
N VAL A 256 -7.06 -2.12 -48.66
CA VAL A 256 -8.19 -2.78 -49.35
C VAL A 256 -7.81 -2.87 -50.83
N LEU A 257 -7.95 -4.07 -51.42
CA LEU A 257 -7.68 -4.37 -52.85
C LEU A 257 -8.10 -3.20 -53.76
N GLY A 258 -7.12 -2.58 -54.43
CA GLY A 258 -7.32 -1.43 -55.33
C GLY A 258 -6.67 -0.10 -54.90
N ARG A 259 -6.05 -0.02 -53.71
CA ARG A 259 -5.35 1.20 -53.24
C ARG A 259 -3.84 0.97 -53.11
N ALA A 260 -3.04 1.69 -53.90
CA ALA A 260 -1.58 1.60 -53.85
C ALA A 260 -1.03 2.36 -52.62
N ARG A 261 -0.32 1.63 -51.74
CA ARG A 261 0.26 2.00 -50.42
C ARG A 261 -0.70 1.84 -49.22
N GLY A 262 -0.38 0.87 -48.34
CA GLY A 262 -1.02 0.71 -47.03
C GLY A 262 -0.87 1.98 -46.20
N ARG A 263 -1.95 2.42 -45.56
CA ARG A 263 -2.05 3.76 -44.99
C ARG A 263 -2.02 3.69 -43.46
N VAL A 264 -1.03 4.34 -42.88
CA VAL A 264 -0.90 4.50 -41.41
C VAL A 264 -2.14 5.20 -40.87
N ARG A 265 -2.75 4.65 -39.79
CA ARG A 265 -3.94 5.27 -39.18
C ARG A 265 -3.58 6.64 -38.59
N ARG A 266 -4.33 7.67 -38.96
CA ARG A 266 -4.13 9.04 -38.46
C ARG A 266 -5.43 9.70 -38.06
N ALA A 267 -5.45 10.26 -36.85
CA ALA A 267 -6.55 11.06 -36.33
C ALA A 267 -6.09 12.47 -36.02
N ALA A 268 -6.98 13.44 -36.15
CA ALA A 268 -6.79 14.73 -35.51
C ALA A 268 -7.77 14.91 -34.35
N VAL A 269 -7.37 15.68 -33.34
CA VAL A 269 -8.17 16.02 -32.16
C VAL A 269 -8.24 17.53 -32.04
N SER A 270 -9.46 18.08 -32.00
CA SER A 270 -9.74 19.49 -31.80
C SER A 270 -10.29 19.75 -30.40
N SER A 271 -9.84 20.82 -29.76
CA SER A 271 -10.53 21.38 -28.59
C SER A 271 -10.46 22.89 -28.58
N PHE A 272 -11.61 23.54 -28.40
CA PHE A 272 -11.76 24.99 -28.50
C PHE A 272 -12.30 25.53 -27.18
N GLY A 273 -11.57 26.46 -26.55
CA GLY A 273 -11.98 27.13 -25.33
C GLY A 273 -13.08 28.15 -25.60
N ILE A 274 -13.97 28.34 -24.62
CA ILE A 274 -15.08 29.30 -24.74
C ILE A 274 -14.60 30.74 -25.00
N SER A 275 -13.38 31.09 -24.57
CA SER A 275 -12.76 32.40 -24.81
C SER A 275 -12.01 32.50 -26.15
N GLY A 276 -12.14 31.50 -27.03
CA GLY A 276 -11.57 31.49 -28.37
C GLY A 276 -10.22 30.80 -28.54
N THR A 277 -9.62 30.22 -27.48
CA THR A 277 -8.34 29.51 -27.61
C THR A 277 -8.56 28.19 -28.35
N ASN A 278 -7.94 27.98 -29.50
CA ASN A 278 -8.09 26.75 -30.26
C ASN A 278 -6.83 25.91 -30.18
N ALA A 279 -6.98 24.60 -29.96
CA ALA A 279 -5.89 23.64 -30.04
C ALA A 279 -6.27 22.50 -31.00
N HIS A 280 -5.31 22.10 -31.84
CA HIS A 280 -5.46 20.99 -32.78
C HIS A 280 -4.21 20.11 -32.75
N VAL A 281 -4.39 18.80 -32.58
CA VAL A 281 -3.33 17.80 -32.44
C VAL A 281 -3.54 16.68 -33.46
N ILE A 282 -2.49 16.26 -34.15
CA ILE A 282 -2.50 15.13 -35.07
C ILE A 282 -1.78 13.95 -34.43
N LEU A 283 -2.51 12.85 -34.29
CA LEU A 283 -2.05 11.57 -33.79
C LEU A 283 -1.81 10.60 -34.96
N GLU A 284 -0.80 9.75 -34.81
CA GLU A 284 -0.51 8.66 -35.74
C GLU A 284 -0.33 7.36 -34.98
N GLN A 285 -0.73 6.26 -35.60
CA GLN A 285 -0.51 4.91 -35.11
C GLN A 285 0.95 4.72 -34.68
N ALA A 286 1.16 4.05 -33.54
CA ALA A 286 2.49 3.62 -33.15
C ALA A 286 3.14 2.79 -34.28
N PRO A 287 4.45 2.91 -34.51
CA PRO A 287 5.15 2.03 -35.43
C PRO A 287 4.86 0.57 -35.06
N ALA A 288 4.71 -0.30 -36.06
CA ALA A 288 4.79 -1.72 -35.80
C ALA A 288 6.22 -2.02 -35.35
N ASP A 289 6.47 -1.95 -34.05
CA ASP A 289 7.58 -2.68 -33.47
C ASP A 289 7.33 -4.13 -33.87
N GLY A 290 8.35 -4.81 -34.39
CA GLY A 290 8.26 -6.18 -34.89
C GLY A 290 7.83 -7.13 -33.78
N ALA A 291 6.55 -7.09 -33.44
CA ALA A 291 5.86 -8.06 -32.64
C ALA A 291 5.96 -9.31 -33.48
N ALA A 292 7.01 -10.09 -33.21
CA ALA A 292 7.01 -11.49 -33.49
C ALA A 292 5.67 -11.99 -32.96
N THR A 293 4.74 -12.22 -33.89
CA THR A 293 3.68 -13.21 -33.73
C THR A 293 4.41 -14.54 -33.70
N SER A 294 5.14 -14.76 -32.62
CA SER A 294 5.71 -16.05 -32.30
C SER A 294 4.52 -16.87 -31.81
N GLU A 295 4.32 -17.99 -32.48
CA GLU A 295 3.49 -19.10 -32.06
C GLU A 295 3.56 -19.27 -30.54
N LEU A 296 2.43 -19.65 -29.92
CA LEU A 296 2.30 -19.95 -28.49
C LEU A 296 3.52 -20.76 -28.03
N ALA A 297 4.52 -20.08 -27.45
CA ALA A 297 5.68 -20.74 -26.87
C ALA A 297 5.15 -21.67 -25.78
N GLU A 298 5.71 -22.88 -25.71
CA GLU A 298 5.34 -23.85 -24.68
C GLU A 298 5.44 -23.21 -23.29
N PRO A 299 4.52 -23.51 -22.35
CA PRO A 299 4.55 -22.96 -21.01
C PRO A 299 5.92 -23.20 -20.38
N VAL A 300 6.63 -22.14 -20.03
CA VAL A 300 7.93 -22.28 -19.38
C VAL A 300 7.68 -22.72 -17.93
N THR A 301 8.11 -23.93 -17.60
CA THR A 301 8.02 -24.47 -16.25
C THR A 301 9.16 -23.91 -15.39
N GLY A 302 8.85 -23.18 -14.32
CA GLY A 302 9.87 -22.64 -13.42
C GLY A 302 9.24 -22.00 -12.18
N VAL A 303 10.00 -21.99 -11.07
CA VAL A 303 9.58 -21.29 -9.86
C VAL A 303 9.79 -19.79 -10.02
N VAL A 304 8.70 -19.02 -9.97
CA VAL A 304 8.74 -17.56 -10.18
C VAL A 304 8.21 -16.77 -8.98
N PRO A 305 8.76 -15.58 -8.71
CA PRO A 305 8.25 -14.66 -7.70
C PRO A 305 7.20 -13.69 -8.26
N TRP A 306 6.11 -13.48 -7.54
CA TRP A 306 5.17 -12.38 -7.73
C TRP A 306 5.38 -11.33 -6.65
N VAL A 307 6.07 -10.25 -7.02
CA VAL A 307 6.42 -9.15 -6.11
C VAL A 307 5.31 -8.11 -6.10
N VAL A 308 4.80 -7.77 -4.92
CA VAL A 308 3.74 -6.78 -4.71
C VAL A 308 4.19 -5.79 -3.65
N SER A 309 3.96 -4.50 -3.89
CA SER A 309 4.26 -3.48 -2.86
C SER A 309 3.22 -2.36 -2.82
N ALA A 310 3.14 -1.70 -1.67
CA ALA A 310 2.23 -0.60 -1.42
C ALA A 310 2.75 0.39 -0.36
N ARG A 311 2.11 1.56 -0.28
CA ARG A 311 2.38 2.63 0.70
C ARG A 311 1.81 2.37 2.10
N SER A 312 1.00 1.32 2.26
CA SER A 312 0.45 0.94 3.56
C SER A 312 0.08 -0.54 3.57
N GLY A 313 0.03 -1.15 4.76
CA GLY A 313 -0.44 -2.53 4.93
C GLY A 313 -1.82 -2.78 4.31
N PRO A 314 -2.85 -1.94 4.57
CA PRO A 314 -4.15 -2.10 3.93
C PRO A 314 -4.12 -1.91 2.41
N ALA A 315 -3.26 -1.04 1.87
CA ALA A 315 -3.10 -0.89 0.42
C ALA A 315 -2.44 -2.13 -0.22
N LEU A 316 -1.53 -2.80 0.50
CA LEU A 316 -0.92 -4.06 0.04
C LEU A 316 -1.98 -5.16 -0.10
N VAL A 317 -2.85 -5.30 0.89
CA VAL A 317 -4.00 -6.24 0.85
C VAL A 317 -4.93 -5.92 -0.32
N ASN A 318 -5.27 -4.64 -0.52
CA ASN A 318 -6.11 -4.21 -1.64
C ASN A 318 -5.45 -4.46 -3.00
N GLN A 319 -4.14 -4.26 -3.10
CA GLN A 319 -3.37 -4.55 -4.31
C GLN A 319 -3.36 -6.05 -4.61
N ALA A 320 -3.15 -6.89 -3.59
CA ALA A 320 -3.22 -8.34 -3.72
C ALA A 320 -4.61 -8.80 -4.19
N ARG A 321 -5.69 -8.27 -3.60
CA ARG A 321 -7.08 -8.59 -3.99
C ARG A 321 -7.39 -8.18 -5.44
N ARG A 322 -6.91 -7.01 -5.88
CA ARG A 322 -7.09 -6.55 -7.28
C ARG A 322 -6.31 -7.42 -8.26
N LEU A 323 -5.07 -7.79 -7.91
CA LEU A 323 -4.26 -8.68 -8.74
C LEU A 323 -4.90 -10.06 -8.84
N LEU A 324 -5.37 -10.62 -7.73
CA LEU A 324 -6.04 -11.92 -7.68
C LEU A 324 -7.25 -11.95 -8.63
N ALA A 325 -8.19 -11.02 -8.45
CA ALA A 325 -9.37 -10.93 -9.29
C ALA A 325 -9.02 -10.71 -10.78
N TRP A 326 -7.96 -9.96 -11.07
CA TRP A 326 -7.51 -9.72 -12.44
C TRP A 326 -6.96 -11.00 -13.09
N VAL A 327 -6.12 -11.76 -12.37
CA VAL A 327 -5.54 -13.02 -12.86
C VAL A 327 -6.60 -14.11 -13.02
N GLU A 328 -7.55 -14.21 -12.09
CA GLU A 328 -8.65 -15.19 -12.17
C GLU A 328 -9.54 -14.97 -13.39
N GLN A 329 -9.80 -13.72 -13.77
CA GLN A 329 -10.57 -13.37 -14.97
C GLN A 329 -9.82 -13.66 -16.28
N ARG A 330 -8.52 -13.99 -16.22
CA ARG A 330 -7.63 -14.15 -17.39
C ARG A 330 -6.79 -15.42 -17.26
N PRO A 331 -7.40 -16.62 -17.36
CA PRO A 331 -6.69 -17.89 -17.24
C PRO A 331 -5.62 -18.11 -18.32
N GLY A 332 -5.75 -17.45 -19.48
CA GLY A 332 -4.83 -17.59 -20.61
C GLY A 332 -3.50 -16.82 -20.51
N PHE A 333 -3.28 -16.02 -19.45
CA PHE A 333 -1.98 -15.37 -19.24
C PHE A 333 -1.01 -16.28 -18.48
N ASP A 334 0.22 -16.37 -19.00
CA ASP A 334 1.33 -17.08 -18.38
C ASP A 334 1.70 -16.43 -17.03
N VAL A 335 1.97 -17.25 -16.02
CA VAL A 335 2.37 -16.82 -14.68
C VAL A 335 3.74 -16.14 -14.67
N VAL A 336 4.61 -16.52 -15.62
CA VAL A 336 5.92 -15.91 -15.84
C VAL A 336 5.75 -14.47 -16.33
N ASP A 337 4.86 -14.23 -17.29
CA ASP A 337 4.56 -12.90 -17.84
C ASP A 337 3.99 -11.96 -16.75
N VAL A 338 3.13 -12.49 -15.88
CA VAL A 338 2.60 -11.73 -14.72
C VAL A 338 3.73 -11.35 -13.77
N GLY A 339 4.58 -12.31 -13.38
CA GLY A 339 5.72 -12.08 -12.49
C GLY A 339 6.70 -11.05 -13.06
N TRP A 340 7.07 -11.20 -14.33
CA TRP A 340 7.94 -10.26 -15.03
C TRP A 340 7.34 -8.85 -15.09
N SER A 341 6.03 -8.75 -15.35
CA SER A 341 5.35 -7.46 -15.41
C SER A 341 5.29 -6.77 -14.05
N LEU A 342 5.17 -7.55 -12.96
CA LEU A 342 5.19 -7.01 -11.59
C LEU A 342 6.54 -6.37 -11.27
N VAL A 343 7.65 -6.99 -11.68
CA VAL A 343 8.99 -6.49 -11.34
C VAL A 343 9.51 -5.43 -12.33
N SER A 344 9.08 -5.50 -13.59
CA SER A 344 9.59 -4.59 -14.66
C SER A 344 8.73 -3.36 -14.91
N THR A 345 7.50 -3.28 -14.37
CA THR A 345 6.56 -2.18 -14.66
C THR A 345 5.96 -1.51 -13.42
N ARG A 346 6.27 -1.97 -12.21
CA ARG A 346 5.70 -1.43 -10.97
C ARG A 346 6.77 -0.77 -10.12
N SER A 347 6.39 0.34 -9.49
CA SER A 347 7.19 0.97 -8.44
C SER A 347 7.25 0.06 -7.21
N VAL A 348 8.39 0.09 -6.52
CA VAL A 348 8.59 -0.61 -5.26
C VAL A 348 8.36 0.35 -4.09
N PHE A 349 7.47 -0.01 -3.17
CA PHE A 349 7.13 0.74 -1.97
C PHE A 349 7.59 0.01 -0.70
N GLU A 350 7.34 0.63 0.46
CA GLU A 350 7.83 0.17 1.76
C GLU A 350 7.07 -1.04 2.33
N HIS A 351 5.76 -1.19 2.10
CA HIS A 351 5.06 -2.43 2.45
C HIS A 351 5.18 -3.39 1.29
N ARG A 352 5.86 -4.51 1.49
CA ARG A 352 6.26 -5.44 0.44
C ARG A 352 5.74 -6.84 0.75
N ALA A 353 5.40 -7.58 -0.30
CA ALA A 353 5.20 -9.00 -0.24
C ALA A 353 5.69 -9.68 -1.51
N VAL A 354 6.10 -10.94 -1.38
CA VAL A 354 6.47 -11.79 -2.51
C VAL A 354 5.76 -13.12 -2.33
N VAL A 355 5.07 -13.57 -3.38
CA VAL A 355 4.54 -14.93 -3.47
C VAL A 355 5.45 -15.75 -4.38
N VAL A 356 5.85 -16.93 -3.94
CA VAL A 356 6.72 -17.83 -4.72
C VAL A 356 5.91 -19.07 -5.09
N GLY A 357 5.95 -19.48 -6.35
CA GLY A 357 5.27 -20.70 -6.79
C GLY A 357 5.82 -21.26 -8.09
N ALA A 358 5.73 -22.57 -8.24
CA ALA A 358 6.10 -23.31 -9.46
C ALA A 358 4.95 -23.39 -10.46
N ASP A 359 3.72 -23.16 -10.01
CA ASP A 359 2.52 -23.21 -10.83
C ASP A 359 1.51 -22.13 -10.43
N ARG A 360 0.49 -21.98 -11.28
CA ARG A 360 -0.58 -21.01 -11.09
C ARG A 360 -1.36 -21.21 -9.79
N ALA A 361 -1.60 -22.46 -9.38
CA ALA A 361 -2.41 -22.75 -8.21
C ALA A 361 -1.70 -22.30 -6.93
N GLN A 362 -0.40 -22.57 -6.82
CA GLN A 362 0.43 -22.11 -5.70
C GLN A 362 0.50 -20.58 -5.62
N LEU A 363 0.70 -19.90 -6.77
CA LEU A 363 0.75 -18.44 -6.83
C LEU A 363 -0.59 -17.80 -6.46
N LEU A 364 -1.71 -18.35 -6.94
CA LEU A 364 -3.04 -17.87 -6.59
C LEU A 364 -3.36 -18.10 -5.11
N GLN A 365 -2.96 -19.25 -4.54
CA GLN A 365 -3.15 -19.54 -3.12
C GLN A 365 -2.36 -18.56 -2.23
N GLY A 366 -1.09 -18.32 -2.54
CA GLY A 366 -0.28 -17.35 -1.79
C GLY A 366 -0.81 -15.92 -1.93
N LEU A 367 -1.26 -15.54 -3.12
CA LEU A 367 -1.87 -14.23 -3.35
C LEU A 367 -3.22 -14.07 -2.64
N ALA A 368 -4.01 -15.14 -2.52
CA ALA A 368 -5.24 -15.16 -1.74
C ALA A 368 -4.97 -14.96 -0.24
N GLY A 369 -3.91 -15.60 0.31
CA GLY A 369 -3.46 -15.34 1.68
C GLY A 369 -3.10 -13.87 1.90
N LEU A 370 -2.34 -13.26 0.99
CA LEU A 370 -2.05 -11.82 1.03
C LEU A 370 -3.32 -10.95 0.95
N ALA A 371 -4.28 -11.32 0.10
CA ALA A 371 -5.56 -10.61 -0.03
C ALA A 371 -6.47 -10.76 1.20
N ALA A 372 -6.23 -11.77 2.05
CA ALA A 372 -6.87 -11.95 3.35
C ALA A 372 -6.11 -11.25 4.50
N GLY A 373 -4.86 -10.83 4.28
CA GLY A 373 -3.98 -10.29 5.32
C GLY A 373 -3.25 -11.38 6.12
N GLU A 374 -3.29 -12.62 5.66
CA GLU A 374 -2.72 -13.81 6.31
C GLU A 374 -1.77 -14.52 5.31
N PRO A 375 -0.53 -14.05 5.13
CA PRO A 375 0.43 -14.69 4.24
C PRO A 375 0.72 -16.13 4.70
N GLY A 376 0.47 -17.11 3.82
CA GLY A 376 0.83 -18.52 4.04
C GLY A 376 2.30 -18.81 3.75
N GLY A 377 2.75 -20.06 3.92
CA GLY A 377 4.17 -20.43 3.79
C GLY A 377 4.82 -20.17 2.43
N ALA A 378 4.04 -20.00 1.36
CA ALA A 378 4.51 -19.63 0.02
C ALA A 378 4.59 -18.10 -0.22
N ALA A 379 4.27 -17.29 0.80
CA ALA A 379 4.27 -15.84 0.71
C ALA A 379 5.01 -15.21 1.89
N VAL A 380 5.86 -14.23 1.62
CA VAL A 380 6.55 -13.45 2.64
C VAL A 380 6.06 -12.02 2.54
N ALA A 381 5.60 -11.43 3.64
CA ALA A 381 5.17 -10.03 3.70
C ALA A 381 5.90 -9.31 4.84
N GLY A 382 6.19 -8.03 4.64
CA GLY A 382 6.88 -7.22 5.63
C GLY A 382 6.89 -5.74 5.26
N ARG A 383 7.67 -4.98 6.03
CA ARG A 383 7.87 -3.55 5.80
C ARG A 383 9.36 -3.27 5.71
N ALA A 384 9.78 -2.78 4.55
CA ALA A 384 11.15 -2.41 4.28
C ALA A 384 11.58 -1.24 5.17
N ARG A 385 12.78 -1.35 5.70
CA ARG A 385 13.47 -0.32 6.47
C ARG A 385 14.82 -0.03 5.79
N PRO A 386 15.46 1.12 6.06
CA PRO A 386 16.86 1.30 5.73
C PRO A 386 17.67 0.16 6.36
N THR A 387 18.48 -0.53 5.56
CA THR A 387 19.34 -1.61 6.04
C THR A 387 20.79 -1.15 6.07
N GLY A 388 21.54 -1.59 7.07
CA GLY A 388 23.00 -1.47 7.12
C GLY A 388 23.70 -2.44 6.17
N LYS A 389 24.98 -2.71 6.47
CA LYS A 389 25.84 -3.59 5.66
C LYS A 389 25.40 -5.05 5.73
N ILE A 390 25.68 -5.79 4.65
CA ILE A 390 25.33 -7.20 4.47
C ILE A 390 26.54 -8.09 4.81
N VAL A 391 26.31 -9.13 5.60
CA VAL A 391 27.30 -10.14 6.00
C VAL A 391 26.88 -11.49 5.45
N PHE A 392 27.78 -12.17 4.76
CA PHE A 392 27.61 -13.60 4.49
C PHE A 392 28.25 -14.42 5.60
N VAL A 393 27.47 -15.31 6.19
CA VAL A 393 27.88 -16.19 7.28
C VAL A 393 27.98 -17.62 6.76
N PHE A 394 29.12 -18.26 7.02
CA PHE A 394 29.44 -19.59 6.51
C PHE A 394 29.60 -20.56 7.68
N PRO A 395 28.67 -21.50 7.90
CA PRO A 395 28.78 -22.45 9.01
C PRO A 395 29.90 -23.47 8.82
N GLY A 396 30.30 -24.09 9.94
CA GLY A 396 31.19 -25.23 9.95
C GLY A 396 30.48 -26.53 9.55
N GLN A 397 31.00 -27.66 10.03
CA GLN A 397 30.32 -28.96 9.89
C GLN A 397 29.05 -29.02 10.76
N GLY A 398 27.95 -29.53 10.21
CA GLY A 398 26.66 -29.72 10.89
C GLY A 398 25.44 -29.40 10.02
N SER A 399 25.60 -28.61 8.96
CA SER A 399 24.53 -28.23 8.03
C SER A 399 24.30 -29.25 6.91
N GLN A 400 25.17 -30.26 6.75
CA GLN A 400 25.10 -31.24 5.68
C GLN A 400 23.89 -32.18 5.79
N TRP A 401 23.41 -32.63 4.62
CA TRP A 401 22.44 -33.70 4.47
C TRP A 401 22.51 -34.26 3.04
N THR A 402 22.15 -35.53 2.83
CA THR A 402 22.21 -36.17 1.50
C THR A 402 21.23 -35.51 0.53
N GLY A 403 21.69 -35.10 -0.66
CA GLY A 403 20.86 -34.39 -1.64
C GLY A 403 20.91 -32.86 -1.54
N MET A 404 21.69 -32.32 -0.59
CA MET A 404 21.85 -30.88 -0.42
C MET A 404 22.32 -30.17 -1.70
N GLY A 405 21.54 -29.22 -2.20
CA GLY A 405 21.88 -28.47 -3.42
C GLY A 405 21.63 -29.21 -4.74
N ALA A 406 21.21 -30.48 -4.73
CA ALA A 406 20.95 -31.24 -5.95
C ALA A 406 19.85 -30.62 -6.82
N ARG A 407 18.75 -30.13 -6.21
CA ARG A 407 17.68 -29.42 -6.94
C ARG A 407 18.18 -28.11 -7.57
N LEU A 408 19.12 -27.41 -6.94
CA LEU A 408 19.70 -26.18 -7.48
C LEU A 408 20.65 -26.45 -8.65
N LEU A 409 21.37 -27.57 -8.66
CA LEU A 409 22.19 -27.97 -9.82
C LEU A 409 21.36 -28.07 -11.10
N ASP A 410 20.09 -28.49 -10.97
CA ASP A 410 19.19 -28.67 -12.10
C ASP A 410 18.42 -27.39 -12.45
N ALA A 411 18.11 -26.55 -11.46
CA ALA A 411 17.24 -25.37 -11.63
C ALA A 411 17.98 -24.02 -11.75
N SER A 412 19.24 -23.91 -11.31
CA SER A 412 20.00 -22.66 -11.30
C SER A 412 21.31 -22.78 -12.08
N PRO A 413 21.41 -22.17 -13.27
CA PRO A 413 22.62 -22.19 -14.08
C PRO A 413 23.85 -21.63 -13.34
N VAL A 414 23.69 -20.54 -12.59
CA VAL A 414 24.77 -19.89 -11.82
C VAL A 414 25.30 -20.81 -10.73
N PHE A 415 24.40 -21.43 -9.96
CA PHE A 415 24.79 -22.36 -8.91
C PHE A 415 25.52 -23.58 -9.51
N ALA A 416 24.98 -24.13 -10.61
CA ALA A 416 25.56 -25.29 -11.28
C ALA A 416 26.95 -24.99 -11.88
N GLU A 417 27.15 -23.80 -12.43
CA GLU A 417 28.45 -23.37 -12.96
C GLU A 417 29.49 -23.26 -11.85
N GLN A 418 29.14 -22.62 -10.73
CA GLN A 418 30.07 -22.49 -9.61
C GLN A 418 30.38 -23.84 -8.95
N MET A 419 29.40 -24.75 -8.84
CA MET A 419 29.64 -26.11 -8.36
C MET A 419 30.60 -26.89 -9.26
N ARG A 420 30.51 -26.76 -10.58
CA ARG A 420 31.46 -27.36 -11.53
C ARG A 420 32.86 -26.75 -11.42
N HIS A 421 32.95 -25.46 -11.15
CA HIS A 421 34.24 -24.80 -10.90
C HIS A 421 34.90 -25.34 -9.62
N CYS A 422 34.13 -25.47 -8.53
CA CYS A 422 34.60 -26.11 -7.29
C CYS A 422 34.99 -27.57 -7.50
N GLU A 423 34.22 -28.36 -8.26
CA GLU A 423 34.58 -29.75 -8.58
C GLU A 423 35.91 -29.85 -9.32
N LYS A 424 36.11 -29.01 -10.34
CA LYS A 424 37.36 -28.96 -11.10
C LYS A 424 38.56 -28.65 -10.19
N ALA A 425 38.42 -27.66 -9.30
CA ALA A 425 39.47 -27.27 -8.37
C ALA A 425 39.76 -28.37 -7.32
N LEU A 426 38.75 -29.12 -6.88
CA LEU A 426 38.91 -30.24 -5.95
C LEU A 426 39.53 -31.49 -6.59
N GLY A 427 39.33 -31.69 -7.90
CA GLY A 427 39.72 -32.91 -8.61
C GLY A 427 41.21 -33.28 -8.54
N GLU A 428 42.10 -32.33 -8.23
CA GLU A 428 43.52 -32.61 -7.99
C GLU A 428 43.78 -33.30 -6.63
N TYR A 429 42.88 -33.09 -5.66
CA TYR A 429 43.09 -33.46 -4.26
C TYR A 429 42.22 -34.62 -3.79
N VAL A 430 41.12 -34.91 -4.48
CA VAL A 430 40.14 -35.93 -4.09
C VAL A 430 39.91 -36.98 -5.19
N PRO A 431 39.74 -38.26 -4.84
CA PRO A 431 39.54 -39.34 -5.82
C PRO A 431 38.06 -39.57 -6.20
N TRP A 432 37.15 -38.66 -5.83
CA TRP A 432 35.70 -38.80 -5.98
C TRP A 432 35.10 -37.57 -6.66
N SER A 433 33.90 -37.72 -7.28
CA SER A 433 33.17 -36.60 -7.89
C SER A 433 32.33 -35.86 -6.85
N LEU A 434 32.46 -34.54 -6.81
CA LEU A 434 31.67 -33.67 -5.94
C LEU A 434 30.18 -33.73 -6.31
N LEU A 435 29.87 -33.73 -7.60
CA LEU A 435 28.48 -33.76 -8.07
C LEU A 435 27.82 -35.10 -7.72
N ASP A 436 28.54 -36.21 -7.80
CA ASP A 436 28.03 -37.52 -7.39
C ASP A 436 27.76 -37.61 -5.89
N VAL A 437 28.65 -37.05 -5.05
CA VAL A 437 28.46 -36.97 -3.60
C VAL A 437 27.21 -36.17 -3.27
N VAL A 438 27.05 -34.99 -3.89
CA VAL A 438 25.89 -34.11 -3.68
C VAL A 438 24.58 -34.77 -4.14
N ARG A 439 24.59 -35.48 -5.26
CA ARG A 439 23.42 -36.21 -5.77
C ARG A 439 23.12 -37.50 -5.01
N GLY A 440 24.06 -37.99 -4.20
CA GLY A 440 23.94 -39.28 -3.53
C GLY A 440 23.97 -40.45 -4.52
N THR A 441 24.74 -40.33 -5.60
CA THR A 441 24.86 -41.39 -6.62
C THR A 441 25.36 -42.69 -5.98
N PRO A 442 24.79 -43.87 -6.30
CA PRO A 442 25.28 -45.14 -5.80
C PRO A 442 26.79 -45.32 -6.06
N GLY A 443 27.56 -45.59 -5.00
CA GLY A 443 29.02 -45.73 -5.06
C GLY A 443 29.82 -44.46 -4.73
N ALA A 444 29.16 -43.30 -4.62
CA ALA A 444 29.79 -42.10 -4.06
C ALA A 444 30.07 -42.28 -2.55
N PRO A 445 31.17 -41.70 -2.02
CA PRO A 445 31.45 -41.77 -0.59
C PRO A 445 30.43 -40.95 0.22
N GLY A 446 30.15 -41.41 1.44
CA GLY A 446 29.17 -40.77 2.32
C GLY A 446 29.66 -39.47 2.96
N LEU A 447 28.70 -38.62 3.35
CA LEU A 447 28.93 -37.35 4.06
C LEU A 447 29.28 -37.55 5.56
N ASP A 448 29.32 -38.78 6.04
CA ASP A 448 29.84 -39.15 7.37
C ASP A 448 31.37 -39.01 7.46
N ARG A 449 32.07 -39.03 6.31
CA ARG A 449 33.52 -38.87 6.23
C ARG A 449 33.94 -37.41 6.22
N VAL A 450 34.86 -37.03 7.13
CA VAL A 450 35.38 -35.66 7.24
C VAL A 450 36.04 -35.15 5.95
N ASP A 451 36.77 -36.03 5.25
CA ASP A 451 37.46 -35.72 3.99
C ASP A 451 36.53 -35.58 2.78
N VAL A 452 35.23 -35.83 2.97
CA VAL A 452 34.17 -35.67 1.96
C VAL A 452 33.27 -34.49 2.34
N VAL A 453 32.80 -34.45 3.58
CA VAL A 453 31.83 -33.45 4.04
C VAL A 453 32.39 -32.03 4.04
N GLN A 454 33.66 -31.84 4.40
CA GLN A 454 34.27 -30.51 4.46
C GLN A 454 34.39 -29.88 3.05
N PRO A 455 34.99 -30.56 2.05
CA PRO A 455 35.01 -30.02 0.69
C PRO A 455 33.63 -29.87 0.06
N ALA A 456 32.69 -30.79 0.33
CA ALA A 456 31.34 -30.70 -0.21
C ALA A 456 30.57 -29.49 0.36
N LEU A 457 30.65 -29.25 1.67
CA LEU A 457 30.07 -28.06 2.29
C LEU A 457 30.70 -26.77 1.75
N TRP A 458 32.03 -26.72 1.63
CA TRP A 458 32.72 -25.56 1.05
C TRP A 458 32.19 -25.21 -0.34
N ALA A 459 32.08 -26.20 -1.23
CA ALA A 459 31.60 -25.97 -2.59
C ALA A 459 30.16 -25.45 -2.63
N ILE A 460 29.25 -25.99 -1.81
CA ILE A 460 27.86 -25.51 -1.71
C ILE A 460 27.82 -24.08 -1.16
N MET A 461 28.56 -23.81 -0.09
CA MET A 461 28.58 -22.50 0.56
C MET A 461 29.06 -21.38 -0.39
N VAL A 462 30.12 -21.66 -1.17
CA VAL A 462 30.63 -20.74 -2.19
C VAL A 462 29.63 -20.59 -3.35
N SER A 463 29.00 -21.69 -3.79
CA SER A 463 28.02 -21.65 -4.89
C SER A 463 26.72 -20.93 -4.51
N LEU A 464 26.27 -21.03 -3.26
CA LEU A 464 25.16 -20.25 -2.72
C LEU A 464 25.49 -18.77 -2.62
N ALA A 465 26.73 -18.42 -2.25
CA ALA A 465 27.16 -17.02 -2.24
C ALA A 465 27.12 -16.41 -3.66
N GLU A 466 27.53 -17.15 -4.69
CA GLU A 466 27.39 -16.71 -6.09
C GLU A 466 25.93 -16.61 -6.53
N LEU A 467 25.05 -17.51 -6.06
CA LEU A 467 23.62 -17.41 -6.34
C LEU A 467 23.01 -16.12 -5.74
N TRP A 468 23.37 -15.76 -4.50
CA TRP A 468 22.96 -14.47 -3.91
C TRP A 468 23.50 -13.27 -4.69
N ARG A 469 24.77 -13.31 -5.10
CA ARG A 469 25.38 -12.25 -5.93
C ARG A 469 24.65 -12.06 -7.25
N SER A 470 24.18 -13.14 -7.87
CA SER A 470 23.46 -13.09 -9.15
C SER A 470 22.13 -12.35 -9.09
N VAL A 471 21.56 -12.17 -7.89
CA VAL A 471 20.31 -11.42 -7.65
C VAL A 471 20.58 -10.05 -7.02
N GLY A 472 21.82 -9.55 -7.12
CA GLY A 472 22.24 -8.24 -6.64
C GLY A 472 22.60 -8.16 -5.16
N VAL A 473 22.59 -9.28 -4.42
CA VAL A 473 22.96 -9.31 -3.00
C VAL A 473 24.44 -9.64 -2.87
N VAL A 474 25.25 -8.62 -2.62
CA VAL A 474 26.70 -8.73 -2.44
C VAL A 474 27.08 -8.49 -0.97
N PRO A 475 28.01 -9.27 -0.39
CA PRO A 475 28.42 -9.06 1.00
C PRO A 475 29.41 -7.89 1.12
N ASP A 476 29.18 -7.02 2.12
CA ASP A 476 30.17 -6.05 2.60
C ASP A 476 31.18 -6.70 3.55
N ALA A 477 30.76 -7.77 4.24
CA ALA A 477 31.59 -8.54 5.15
C ALA A 477 31.30 -10.04 5.08
N VAL A 478 32.23 -10.84 5.59
CA VAL A 478 32.08 -12.29 5.76
C VAL A 478 32.50 -12.75 7.15
N ILE A 479 31.80 -13.77 7.64
CA ILE A 479 32.13 -14.49 8.87
C ILE A 479 32.09 -15.98 8.54
N GLY A 480 33.14 -16.73 8.89
CA GLY A 480 33.12 -18.19 8.78
C GLY A 480 33.26 -18.86 10.14
N HIS A 481 32.57 -19.97 10.36
CA HIS A 481 32.67 -20.76 11.58
C HIS A 481 33.53 -21.99 11.33
N SER A 482 34.68 -22.10 12.02
CA SER A 482 35.63 -23.20 11.82
C SER A 482 36.02 -23.36 10.34
N GLN A 483 35.75 -24.50 9.70
CA GLN A 483 36.02 -24.72 8.28
C GLN A 483 35.25 -23.77 7.35
N GLY A 484 34.13 -23.19 7.81
CA GLY A 484 33.38 -22.19 7.07
C GLY A 484 34.20 -20.94 6.75
N GLU A 485 35.28 -20.67 7.50
CA GLU A 485 36.23 -19.60 7.15
C GLU A 485 36.93 -19.80 5.81
N ILE A 486 37.06 -21.03 5.33
CA ILE A 486 37.64 -21.30 4.01
C ILE A 486 36.70 -20.80 2.91
N ALA A 487 35.38 -21.01 3.08
CA ALA A 487 34.37 -20.44 2.18
C ALA A 487 34.32 -18.92 2.30
N ALA A 488 34.37 -18.37 3.52
CA ALA A 488 34.43 -16.93 3.74
C ALA A 488 35.65 -16.29 3.04
N ALA A 489 36.84 -16.89 3.15
CA ALA A 489 38.05 -16.40 2.51
C ALA A 489 37.96 -16.47 0.98
N CYS A 490 37.40 -17.54 0.43
CA CYS A 490 37.15 -17.67 -1.01
C CYS A 490 36.17 -16.59 -1.51
N VAL A 491 35.03 -16.41 -0.82
CA VAL A 491 34.00 -15.45 -1.22
C VAL A 491 34.47 -14.01 -1.05
N ALA A 492 35.28 -13.70 -0.03
CA ALA A 492 35.90 -12.40 0.14
C ALA A 492 36.90 -12.07 -1.00
N GLY A 493 37.37 -13.09 -1.74
CA GLY A 493 38.45 -12.95 -2.72
C GLY A 493 39.84 -12.98 -2.10
N ALA A 494 39.96 -13.40 -0.84
CA ALA A 494 41.24 -13.54 -0.14
C ALA A 494 42.02 -14.77 -0.61
N LEU A 495 41.30 -15.85 -0.94
CA LEU A 495 41.85 -17.05 -1.57
C LEU A 495 41.19 -17.25 -2.94
N SER A 496 41.97 -17.75 -3.90
CA SER A 496 41.41 -18.27 -5.15
C SER A 496 40.57 -19.52 -4.89
N VAL A 497 39.70 -19.90 -5.83
CA VAL A 497 38.94 -21.17 -5.74
C VAL A 497 39.88 -22.36 -5.64
N ASP A 498 41.01 -22.34 -6.37
CA ASP A 498 42.03 -23.39 -6.34
C ASP A 498 42.75 -23.47 -4.98
N ASP A 499 43.15 -22.32 -4.41
CA ASP A 499 43.78 -22.29 -3.09
C ASP A 499 42.81 -22.73 -1.99
N ALA A 500 41.55 -22.28 -2.04
CA ALA A 500 40.54 -22.68 -1.07
C ALA A 500 40.22 -24.18 -1.18
N ALA A 501 40.14 -24.73 -2.40
CA ALA A 501 40.00 -26.16 -2.65
C ALA A 501 41.18 -26.95 -2.07
N ARG A 502 42.41 -26.46 -2.27
CA ARG A 502 43.63 -27.02 -1.68
C ARG A 502 43.58 -27.02 -0.15
N VAL A 503 43.20 -25.90 0.45
CA VAL A 503 43.08 -25.77 1.92
C VAL A 503 42.06 -26.77 2.46
N VAL A 504 40.84 -26.80 1.92
CA VAL A 504 39.77 -27.67 2.46
C VAL A 504 40.06 -29.15 2.24
N ALA A 505 40.60 -29.55 1.07
CA ALA A 505 40.86 -30.94 0.76
C ALA A 505 42.06 -31.50 1.55
N LEU A 506 43.19 -30.78 1.59
CA LEU A 506 44.38 -31.27 2.29
C LEU A 506 44.21 -31.25 3.82
N ARG A 507 43.54 -30.23 4.36
CA ARG A 507 43.17 -30.17 5.78
C ARG A 507 42.30 -31.36 6.15
N SER A 508 41.19 -31.56 5.46
CA SER A 508 40.22 -32.60 5.81
C SER A 508 40.81 -34.02 5.66
N ARG A 509 41.67 -34.25 4.65
CA ARG A 509 42.43 -35.51 4.52
C ARG A 509 43.35 -35.79 5.71
N LEU A 510 44.03 -34.78 6.25
CA LEU A 510 44.88 -34.95 7.43
C LEU A 510 44.06 -35.23 8.70
N LEU A 511 42.85 -34.67 8.80
CA LEU A 511 41.94 -34.90 9.93
C LEU A 511 41.45 -36.35 10.01
N VAL A 512 41.44 -37.10 8.90
CA VAL A 512 41.12 -38.55 8.91
C VAL A 512 42.05 -39.33 9.85
N ARG A 513 43.30 -38.89 10.05
CA ARG A 513 44.23 -39.54 10.99
C ARG A 513 43.83 -39.38 12.46
N LEU A 514 42.99 -38.40 12.76
CA LEU A 514 42.48 -38.12 14.10
C LEU A 514 41.11 -38.78 14.34
N ALA A 515 40.54 -39.42 13.32
CA ALA A 515 39.28 -40.14 13.42
C ALA A 515 39.35 -41.22 14.51
N GLY A 516 38.32 -41.25 15.36
CA GLY A 516 38.22 -42.12 16.53
C GLY A 516 39.02 -41.68 17.76
N ALA A 517 39.88 -40.66 17.65
CA ALA A 517 40.74 -40.21 18.76
C ALA A 517 40.08 -39.20 19.70
N GLY A 518 38.86 -38.73 19.39
CA GLY A 518 38.16 -37.74 20.23
C GLY A 518 36.70 -37.56 19.85
N GLY A 519 36.02 -36.64 20.52
CA GLY A 519 34.63 -36.30 20.24
C GLY A 519 34.31 -34.85 20.59
N MET A 520 33.10 -34.44 20.26
CA MET A 520 32.60 -33.09 20.51
C MET A 520 31.16 -33.10 21.02
N ALA A 521 30.80 -32.12 21.85
CA ALA A 521 29.44 -31.91 22.31
C ALA A 521 29.06 -30.43 22.35
N SER A 522 27.82 -30.12 21.99
CA SER A 522 27.20 -28.82 22.21
C SER A 522 26.50 -28.83 23.57
N ILE A 523 26.69 -27.77 24.35
CA ILE A 523 26.12 -27.54 25.67
C ILE A 523 25.37 -26.21 25.69
N ALA A 524 24.11 -26.25 26.14
CA ALA A 524 23.22 -25.09 26.18
C ALA A 524 23.41 -24.31 27.50
N CYS A 525 24.56 -23.65 27.66
CA CYS A 525 24.83 -22.76 28.79
C CYS A 525 25.79 -21.61 28.41
N PRO A 526 25.85 -20.53 29.22
CA PRO A 526 26.82 -19.45 29.00
C PRO A 526 28.27 -19.90 29.19
N LEU A 527 29.21 -19.17 28.57
CA LEU A 527 30.64 -19.45 28.62
C LEU A 527 31.19 -19.57 30.06
N THR A 528 30.72 -18.73 30.98
CA THR A 528 31.09 -18.78 32.40
C THR A 528 30.72 -20.13 33.02
N ARG A 529 29.48 -20.58 32.80
CA ARG A 529 28.98 -21.86 33.31
C ARG A 529 29.68 -23.05 32.65
N ALA A 530 29.96 -22.99 31.35
CA ALA A 530 30.75 -24.02 30.67
C ALA A 530 32.14 -24.19 31.29
N ARG A 531 32.83 -23.08 31.62
CA ARG A 531 34.14 -23.12 32.30
C ARG A 531 34.07 -23.77 33.68
N GLU A 532 33.03 -23.50 34.45
CA GLU A 532 32.81 -24.15 35.76
C GLU A 532 32.64 -25.67 35.63
N LEU A 533 31.87 -26.12 34.64
CA LEU A 533 31.66 -27.55 34.38
C LEU A 533 32.95 -28.26 33.96
N LEU A 534 33.80 -27.57 33.21
CA LEU A 534 35.09 -28.08 32.72
C LEU A 534 36.17 -28.12 33.79
N ALA A 535 36.08 -27.30 34.84
CA ALA A 535 37.12 -27.18 35.88
C ALA A 535 37.45 -28.52 36.56
N CYS A 536 36.46 -29.40 36.70
CA CYS A 536 36.62 -30.72 37.32
C CYS A 536 37.12 -31.82 36.38
N CYS A 537 37.27 -31.53 35.08
CA CYS A 537 37.56 -32.53 34.03
C CYS A 537 39.04 -32.56 33.61
N GLY A 538 39.92 -31.77 34.24
CA GLY A 538 41.35 -31.69 33.92
C GLY A 538 41.61 -31.14 32.51
N SER A 539 42.78 -31.46 31.94
CA SER A 539 43.20 -30.98 30.61
C SER A 539 42.58 -31.76 29.43
N GLY A 540 41.72 -32.75 29.69
CA GLY A 540 41.18 -33.66 28.67
C GLY A 540 40.06 -33.07 27.81
N LEU A 541 39.51 -31.90 28.18
CA LEU A 541 38.47 -31.19 27.44
C LEU A 541 38.88 -29.74 27.17
N ASN A 542 38.54 -29.23 25.99
CA ASN A 542 38.75 -27.85 25.58
C ASN A 542 37.43 -27.23 25.13
N ILE A 543 37.31 -25.91 25.28
CA ILE A 543 36.24 -25.15 24.65
C ILE A 543 36.59 -25.01 23.16
N ALA A 544 35.83 -25.68 22.32
CA ALA A 544 36.03 -25.71 20.88
C ALA A 544 35.42 -24.49 20.19
N ALA A 545 34.21 -24.08 20.61
CA ALA A 545 33.54 -22.93 20.03
C ALA A 545 32.65 -22.20 21.05
N VAL A 546 32.60 -20.88 20.92
CA VAL A 546 31.65 -19.99 21.58
C VAL A 546 30.71 -19.49 20.47
N ASN A 547 29.58 -20.19 20.28
CA ASN A 547 28.66 -19.91 19.17
C ASN A 547 27.71 -18.76 19.50
N GLY A 548 27.39 -18.58 20.78
CA GLY A 548 26.49 -17.53 21.22
C GLY A 548 26.44 -17.48 22.73
N VAL A 549 25.54 -16.64 23.23
CA VAL A 549 25.37 -16.33 24.65
C VAL A 549 25.01 -17.56 25.48
N SER A 550 24.32 -18.52 24.88
CA SER A 550 23.82 -19.73 25.54
C SER A 550 24.32 -21.04 24.91
N THR A 551 25.18 -20.98 23.88
CA THR A 551 25.58 -22.16 23.10
C THR A 551 27.09 -22.28 23.00
N ILE A 552 27.65 -23.26 23.70
CA ILE A 552 29.09 -23.56 23.74
C ILE A 552 29.34 -24.96 23.17
N VAL A 553 30.45 -25.15 22.48
CA VAL A 553 30.90 -26.46 22.01
C VAL A 553 32.20 -26.82 22.70
N VAL A 554 32.28 -28.06 23.18
CA VAL A 554 33.44 -28.65 23.83
C VAL A 554 33.97 -29.81 23.02
N SER A 555 35.28 -30.01 23.05
CA SER A 555 35.97 -31.11 22.37
C SER A 555 37.03 -31.75 23.25
N GLY A 556 37.29 -33.03 23.05
CA GLY A 556 38.35 -33.76 23.77
C GLY A 556 38.18 -35.26 23.68
N GLU A 557 38.68 -35.99 24.68
CA GLU A 557 38.59 -37.45 24.71
C GLU A 557 37.12 -37.92 24.75
N VAL A 558 36.82 -39.01 24.04
CA VAL A 558 35.45 -39.54 23.89
C VAL A 558 34.78 -39.78 25.25
N THR A 559 35.48 -40.44 26.16
CA THR A 559 35.00 -40.76 27.52
C THR A 559 34.76 -39.51 28.37
N ALA A 560 35.62 -38.49 28.23
CA ALA A 560 35.48 -37.23 28.94
C ALA A 560 34.28 -36.43 28.43
N VAL A 561 34.03 -36.43 27.12
CA VAL A 561 32.85 -35.80 26.51
C VAL A 561 31.56 -36.49 26.98
N GLU A 562 31.53 -37.82 27.02
CA GLU A 562 30.38 -38.60 27.50
C GLU A 562 30.10 -38.39 28.99
N GLU A 563 31.14 -38.29 29.81
CA GLU A 563 31.01 -37.92 31.22
C GLU A 563 30.47 -36.50 31.39
N LEU A 564 30.95 -35.54 30.59
CA LEU A 564 30.43 -34.17 30.63
C LEU A 564 28.96 -34.10 30.22
N ILE A 565 28.54 -34.83 29.18
CA ILE A 565 27.12 -34.91 28.77
C ILE A 565 26.27 -35.40 29.95
N ARG A 566 26.66 -36.49 30.60
CA ARG A 566 25.94 -37.03 31.78
C ARG A 566 25.87 -36.04 32.93
N ARG A 567 26.94 -35.27 33.18
CA ARG A 567 26.96 -34.21 34.20
C ARG A 567 26.04 -33.05 33.84
N CYS A 568 26.03 -32.64 32.58
CA CYS A 568 25.11 -31.61 32.09
C CYS A 568 23.66 -32.05 32.27
N GLU A 569 23.32 -33.28 31.88
CA GLU A 569 21.99 -33.86 32.07
C GLU A 569 21.59 -33.90 33.55
N ALA A 570 22.49 -34.33 34.44
CA ALA A 570 22.26 -34.31 35.89
C ALA A 570 22.07 -32.89 36.47
N ALA A 571 22.66 -31.88 35.84
CA ALA A 571 22.50 -30.47 36.20
C ALA A 571 21.33 -29.78 35.48
N GLY A 572 20.51 -30.51 34.70
CA GLY A 572 19.39 -29.95 33.93
C GLY A 572 19.83 -29.11 32.72
N ILE A 573 21.08 -29.22 32.28
CA ILE A 573 21.64 -28.51 31.13
C ILE A 573 21.57 -29.41 29.91
N ARG A 574 20.94 -28.94 28.83
CA ARG A 574 20.86 -29.68 27.58
C ARG A 574 22.26 -29.83 26.98
N ALA A 575 22.69 -31.06 26.75
CA ALA A 575 23.94 -31.39 26.06
C ALA A 575 23.67 -32.38 24.94
N ARG A 576 24.30 -32.19 23.78
CA ARG A 576 24.14 -33.07 22.61
C ARG A 576 25.49 -33.37 21.98
N ARG A 577 25.76 -34.64 21.71
CA ARG A 577 26.93 -35.05 20.93
C ARG A 577 26.83 -34.50 19.50
N ILE A 578 27.93 -33.96 19.00
CA ILE A 578 28.07 -33.53 17.61
C ILE A 578 28.64 -34.72 16.82
N ASP A 579 28.11 -34.94 15.62
CA ASP A 579 28.51 -36.05 14.75
C ASP A 579 29.86 -35.75 14.07
N VAL A 580 30.91 -35.82 14.89
CA VAL A 580 32.32 -35.65 14.58
C VAL A 580 33.09 -36.64 15.44
N ASP A 581 33.97 -37.43 14.82
CA ASP A 581 34.72 -38.52 15.45
C ASP A 581 36.16 -38.13 15.84
N TYR A 582 36.48 -36.83 15.86
CA TYR A 582 37.75 -36.28 16.32
C TYR A 582 37.54 -34.98 17.11
N ALA A 583 38.49 -34.64 17.98
CA ALA A 583 38.40 -33.45 18.83
C ALA A 583 38.98 -32.20 18.12
N SER A 584 38.21 -31.57 17.23
CA SER A 584 38.61 -30.29 16.61
C SER A 584 38.75 -29.16 17.64
N HIS A 585 39.56 -28.14 17.34
CA HIS A 585 39.80 -26.98 18.21
C HIS A 585 40.33 -27.35 19.60
N SER A 586 41.21 -28.35 19.64
CA SER A 586 41.79 -28.90 20.87
C SER A 586 43.26 -29.28 20.67
N ALA A 587 43.97 -29.63 21.75
CA ALA A 587 45.34 -30.14 21.65
C ALA A 587 45.50 -31.38 20.75
N HIS A 588 44.43 -32.13 20.47
CA HIS A 588 44.48 -33.31 19.60
C HIS A 588 44.94 -32.98 18.17
N VAL A 589 44.67 -31.77 17.68
CA VAL A 589 45.10 -31.39 16.32
C VAL A 589 46.59 -31.01 16.23
N ASP A 590 47.30 -30.92 17.36
CA ASP A 590 48.75 -30.65 17.36
C ASP A 590 49.52 -31.77 16.62
N ALA A 591 48.97 -32.98 16.59
CA ALA A 591 49.52 -34.14 15.89
C ALA A 591 49.61 -33.96 14.36
N VAL A 592 48.82 -33.07 13.76
CA VAL A 592 48.82 -32.83 12.31
C VAL A 592 49.48 -31.51 11.92
N ARG A 593 50.02 -30.74 12.87
CA ARG A 593 50.57 -29.39 12.65
C ARG A 593 51.61 -29.34 11.54
N ALA A 594 52.69 -30.13 11.68
CA ALA A 594 53.83 -30.06 10.78
C ALA A 594 53.45 -30.40 9.33
N GLU A 595 52.61 -31.42 9.15
CA GLU A 595 52.13 -31.86 7.84
C GLU A 595 51.14 -30.86 7.22
N LEU A 596 50.25 -30.27 8.03
CA LEU A 596 49.31 -29.26 7.54
C LEU A 596 50.04 -28.00 7.08
N THR A 597 50.96 -27.47 7.88
CA THR A 597 51.73 -26.29 7.50
C THR A 597 52.54 -26.55 6.22
N ALA A 598 53.16 -27.73 6.09
CA ALA A 598 53.88 -28.11 4.87
C ALA A 598 52.96 -28.25 3.65
N ALA A 599 51.79 -28.88 3.81
CA ALA A 599 50.82 -29.08 2.74
C ALA A 599 50.27 -27.75 2.18
N LEU A 600 50.16 -26.73 3.04
CA LEU A 600 49.59 -25.42 2.70
C LEU A 600 50.62 -24.33 2.42
N ALA A 601 51.93 -24.64 2.41
CA ALA A 601 52.99 -23.63 2.25
C ALA A 601 52.95 -22.82 0.94
N GLY A 602 52.21 -23.29 -0.08
CA GLY A 602 52.11 -22.66 -1.39
C GLY A 602 50.84 -21.84 -1.64
N ILE A 603 50.00 -21.60 -0.63
CA ILE A 603 48.79 -20.79 -0.80
C ILE A 603 49.12 -19.29 -0.86
N GLU A 604 48.43 -18.54 -1.71
CA GLU A 604 48.62 -17.09 -1.86
C GLU A 604 47.42 -16.30 -1.33
N ALA A 605 47.39 -16.05 -0.03
CA ALA A 605 46.39 -15.17 0.57
C ALA A 605 46.64 -13.69 0.21
N ARG A 606 45.57 -12.96 -0.10
CA ARG A 606 45.63 -11.54 -0.50
C ARG A 606 44.66 -10.70 0.33
N SER A 607 44.93 -9.41 0.46
CA SER A 607 44.02 -8.46 1.09
C SER A 607 42.76 -8.29 0.23
N ALA A 608 41.61 -8.67 0.78
CA ALA A 608 40.31 -8.63 0.14
C ALA A 608 39.61 -7.29 0.36
N PRO A 609 38.81 -6.80 -0.60
CA PRO A 609 37.99 -5.60 -0.42
C PRO A 609 36.78 -5.85 0.50
N ILE A 610 36.34 -7.11 0.62
CA ILE A 610 35.24 -7.52 1.50
C ILE A 610 35.81 -7.73 2.91
N ALA A 611 35.18 -7.11 3.91
CA ALA A 611 35.67 -7.18 5.29
C ALA A 611 35.60 -8.62 5.83
N PHE A 612 36.69 -9.10 6.43
CA PHE A 612 36.77 -10.44 6.99
C PHE A 612 36.83 -10.37 8.51
N PHE A 613 35.83 -10.92 9.18
CA PHE A 613 35.81 -11.06 10.64
C PHE A 613 36.21 -12.49 10.99
N SER A 614 37.44 -12.65 11.47
CA SER A 614 37.98 -13.94 11.86
C SER A 614 37.33 -14.41 13.15
N THR A 615 36.89 -15.66 13.17
CA THR A 615 36.44 -16.33 14.40
C THR A 615 37.60 -16.95 15.17
N VAL A 616 38.81 -16.99 14.62
CA VAL A 616 40.02 -17.33 15.40
C VAL A 616 40.37 -16.20 16.36
N THR A 617 40.30 -14.95 15.90
CA THR A 617 40.61 -13.76 16.71
C THR A 617 39.36 -13.11 17.34
N GLY A 618 38.18 -13.34 16.76
CA GLY A 618 36.92 -12.71 17.14
C GLY A 618 36.80 -11.23 16.73
N GLN A 619 37.58 -10.79 15.73
CA GLN A 619 37.71 -9.39 15.30
C GLN A 619 37.94 -9.30 13.78
N PHE A 620 37.87 -8.08 13.23
CA PHE A 620 38.30 -7.78 11.86
C PHE A 620 39.77 -8.16 11.65
N MET A 621 40.10 -8.71 10.48
CA MET A 621 41.44 -9.14 10.12
C MET A 621 41.75 -8.85 8.63
N ASP A 622 42.97 -8.37 8.36
CA ASP A 622 43.48 -8.31 6.98
C ASP A 622 43.75 -9.72 6.46
N THR A 623 43.12 -10.05 5.34
CA THR A 623 43.13 -11.39 4.78
C THR A 623 44.45 -11.80 4.13
N ALA A 624 45.41 -10.88 3.94
CA ALA A 624 46.79 -11.25 3.60
C ALA A 624 47.45 -12.15 4.67
N GLY A 625 46.92 -12.15 5.90
CA GLY A 625 47.38 -13.00 6.99
C GLY A 625 46.87 -14.45 6.95
N LEU A 626 46.01 -14.84 6.00
CA LEU A 626 45.40 -16.18 5.91
C LEU A 626 46.36 -17.25 5.32
N ASN A 627 47.57 -17.33 5.88
CA ASN A 627 48.63 -18.25 5.45
C ASN A 627 48.48 -19.66 6.08
N ALA A 628 49.41 -20.56 5.80
CA ALA A 628 49.41 -21.93 6.31
C ALA A 628 49.32 -22.02 7.85
N ASP A 629 50.02 -21.13 8.57
CA ASP A 629 49.97 -21.07 10.02
C ASP A 629 48.59 -20.64 10.52
N TYR A 630 47.95 -19.67 9.85
CA TYR A 630 46.57 -19.28 10.17
C TYR A 630 45.61 -20.47 10.06
N TRP A 631 45.70 -21.27 8.98
CA TRP A 631 44.81 -22.42 8.81
C TRP A 631 45.04 -23.52 9.84
N TYR A 632 46.27 -23.69 10.35
CA TYR A 632 46.51 -24.52 11.52
C TYR A 632 45.88 -23.92 12.79
N GLN A 633 46.03 -22.60 13.03
CA GLN A 633 45.36 -21.95 14.16
C GLN A 633 43.84 -22.07 14.08
N ASN A 634 43.25 -21.96 12.89
CA ASN A 634 41.81 -22.10 12.65
C ASN A 634 41.27 -23.47 13.05
N ILE A 635 42.06 -24.55 12.96
CA ILE A 635 41.62 -25.88 13.42
C ILE A 635 41.95 -26.16 14.88
N ARG A 636 42.81 -25.33 15.48
CA ARG A 636 43.41 -25.56 16.81
C ARG A 636 42.82 -24.69 17.90
N GLN A 637 42.53 -23.43 17.60
CA GLN A 637 42.06 -22.44 18.56
C GLN A 637 40.54 -22.49 18.73
N THR A 638 40.05 -21.99 19.87
CA THR A 638 38.62 -21.83 20.09
C THR A 638 37.99 -20.89 19.05
N VAL A 639 36.89 -21.30 18.44
CA VAL A 639 36.07 -20.47 17.54
C VAL A 639 35.30 -19.42 18.34
N GLN A 640 35.68 -18.15 18.24
CA GLN A 640 35.07 -16.96 18.87
C GLN A 640 33.96 -16.36 17.98
N PHE A 641 32.93 -17.15 17.66
CA PHE A 641 31.91 -16.74 16.69
C PHE A 641 31.01 -15.62 17.22
N ASP A 642 30.59 -15.69 18.48
CA ASP A 642 29.81 -14.64 19.15
C ASP A 642 30.52 -13.27 19.08
N ARG A 643 31.83 -13.23 19.33
CA ARG A 643 32.65 -12.02 19.25
C ARG A 643 32.75 -11.47 17.84
N ALA A 644 32.93 -12.35 16.84
CA ALA A 644 32.99 -11.92 15.44
C ALA A 644 31.65 -11.31 14.98
N VAL A 645 30.52 -11.91 15.41
CA VAL A 645 29.17 -11.38 15.13
C VAL A 645 28.98 -9.99 15.76
N ARG A 646 29.35 -9.81 17.03
CA ARG A 646 29.29 -8.51 17.72
C ARG A 646 30.17 -7.46 17.03
N ALA A 647 31.42 -7.83 16.71
CA ALA A 647 32.34 -6.93 16.02
C ALA A 647 31.83 -6.51 14.63
N ALA A 648 31.18 -7.40 13.89
CA ALA A 648 30.55 -7.06 12.61
C ALA A 648 29.36 -6.11 12.80
N PHE A 649 28.52 -6.36 13.80
CA PHE A 649 27.39 -5.50 14.13
C PHE A 649 27.83 -4.09 14.51
N ASP A 650 28.84 -3.98 15.38
CA ASP A 650 29.46 -2.70 15.77
C ASP A 650 30.07 -1.94 14.57
N ALA A 651 30.45 -2.66 13.51
CA ALA A 651 30.94 -2.08 12.25
C ALA A 651 29.83 -1.65 11.28
N GLY A 652 28.57 -1.69 11.71
CA GLY A 652 27.38 -1.27 10.95
C GLY A 652 26.73 -2.38 10.11
N CYS A 653 27.06 -3.64 10.38
CA CYS A 653 26.41 -4.78 9.72
C CYS A 653 25.05 -5.09 10.37
N GLN A 654 23.99 -5.15 9.57
CA GLN A 654 22.63 -5.36 10.07
C GLN A 654 21.91 -6.54 9.41
N VAL A 655 22.43 -7.03 8.27
CA VAL A 655 21.83 -8.13 7.52
C VAL A 655 22.81 -9.30 7.50
N PHE A 656 22.46 -10.41 8.14
CA PHE A 656 23.27 -11.63 8.22
C PHE A 656 22.61 -12.73 7.39
N ILE A 657 23.25 -13.12 6.30
CA ILE A 657 22.77 -14.18 5.41
C ILE A 657 23.62 -15.42 5.64
N GLU A 658 23.02 -16.49 6.19
CA GLU A 658 23.70 -17.77 6.32
C GLU A 658 23.71 -18.49 4.96
N SER A 659 24.87 -18.51 4.31
CA SER A 659 25.11 -19.19 3.03
C SER A 659 25.37 -20.67 3.27
N SER A 660 24.31 -21.46 3.45
CA SER A 660 24.43 -22.87 3.84
C SER A 660 23.29 -23.74 3.32
N PRO A 661 23.50 -25.07 3.22
CA PRO A 661 22.45 -26.03 2.86
C PRO A 661 21.36 -26.22 3.94
N HIS A 662 21.61 -25.74 5.17
CA HIS A 662 20.65 -25.75 6.27
C HIS A 662 21.13 -24.80 7.38
N PRO A 663 20.25 -23.93 7.93
CA PRO A 663 20.62 -23.01 8.99
C PRO A 663 21.05 -23.73 10.26
N VAL A 664 22.23 -23.41 10.74
CA VAL A 664 22.73 -23.89 12.05
C VAL A 664 23.29 -22.77 12.93
N LEU A 665 23.46 -21.56 12.39
CA LEU A 665 23.99 -20.40 13.11
C LEU A 665 22.96 -19.28 13.28
N THR A 666 21.85 -19.27 12.55
CA THR A 666 20.85 -18.18 12.61
C THR A 666 20.38 -17.87 14.03
N VAL A 667 19.99 -18.88 14.81
CA VAL A 667 19.55 -18.71 16.21
C VAL A 667 20.67 -18.12 17.07
N ALA A 668 21.92 -18.57 16.88
CA ALA A 668 23.05 -18.09 17.66
C ALA A 668 23.40 -16.63 17.34
N ILE A 669 23.22 -16.21 16.09
CA ILE A 669 23.36 -14.80 15.66
C ILE A 669 22.26 -13.95 16.31
N GLU A 670 21.00 -14.37 16.21
CA GLU A 670 19.84 -13.67 16.79
C GLU A 670 19.99 -13.49 18.31
N GLU A 671 20.35 -14.55 19.04
CA GLU A 671 20.59 -14.48 20.49
C GLU A 671 21.73 -13.52 20.83
N THR A 672 22.85 -13.60 20.09
CA THR A 672 24.04 -12.78 20.32
C THR A 672 23.75 -11.28 20.16
N LEU A 673 22.94 -10.94 19.17
CA LEU A 673 22.61 -9.55 18.85
C LEU A 673 21.48 -9.00 19.72
N THR A 674 20.52 -9.84 20.13
CA THR A 674 19.44 -9.42 21.05
C THR A 674 20.00 -9.01 22.42
N GLU A 675 21.00 -9.71 22.94
CA GLU A 675 21.67 -9.32 24.20
C GLU A 675 22.60 -8.11 24.05
N HIS A 676 23.08 -7.84 22.83
CA HIS A 676 23.99 -6.73 22.57
C HIS A 676 23.26 -5.37 22.56
N ASP A 677 21.94 -5.39 22.41
CA ASP A 677 21.16 -4.19 22.14
C ASP A 677 20.59 -3.51 23.39
N SER A 678 20.73 -2.19 23.42
CA SER A 678 19.97 -1.29 24.30
C SER A 678 18.58 -1.07 23.70
N ALA A 679 17.54 -0.89 24.52
CA ALA A 679 16.12 -0.95 24.18
C ALA A 679 15.56 -0.10 22.98
N ASP A 680 16.40 0.58 22.19
CA ASP A 680 16.05 1.53 21.12
C ASP A 680 16.63 1.21 19.72
N ALA A 681 17.41 0.14 19.47
CA ALA A 681 17.88 -0.18 18.11
C ALA A 681 16.98 -1.20 17.37
N ASP A 682 16.98 -1.12 16.03
CA ASP A 682 16.23 -2.04 15.17
C ASP A 682 16.83 -3.45 15.21
N GLN A 683 15.99 -4.47 15.36
CA GLN A 683 16.43 -5.87 15.37
C GLN A 683 17.20 -6.24 14.08
N PRO A 684 18.29 -7.01 14.19
CA PRO A 684 19.05 -7.46 13.04
C PRO A 684 18.24 -8.40 12.15
N ILE A 685 18.57 -8.42 10.87
CA ILE A 685 17.91 -9.25 9.86
C ILE A 685 18.78 -10.50 9.67
N VAL A 686 18.27 -11.67 10.04
CA VAL A 686 18.99 -12.95 9.91
C VAL A 686 18.23 -13.86 8.94
N ILE A 687 18.90 -14.29 7.86
CA ILE A 687 18.25 -14.97 6.73
C ILE A 687 19.00 -16.26 6.39
N PRO A 688 18.34 -17.43 6.39
CA PRO A 688 18.94 -18.67 5.90
C PRO A 688 18.91 -18.72 4.37
N SER A 689 19.85 -19.42 3.73
CA SER A 689 19.79 -19.65 2.27
C SER A 689 18.87 -20.82 1.90
N LEU A 690 19.06 -21.99 2.50
CA LEU A 690 18.29 -23.21 2.24
C LEU A 690 17.82 -23.88 3.53
N GLY A 691 16.97 -24.91 3.41
CA GLY A 691 16.56 -25.77 4.52
C GLY A 691 16.92 -27.24 4.26
N ARG A 692 16.99 -28.04 5.33
CA ARG A 692 17.11 -29.50 5.23
C ARG A 692 15.83 -30.05 4.60
N ASP A 693 15.97 -30.89 3.59
CA ASP A 693 14.86 -31.41 2.78
C ASP A 693 14.05 -30.32 2.04
N ASP A 694 14.57 -29.08 2.02
CA ASP A 694 13.95 -27.87 1.44
C ASP A 694 15.04 -27.02 0.75
N GLY A 695 15.74 -27.64 -0.21
CA GLY A 695 16.97 -27.11 -0.84
C GLY A 695 16.83 -26.70 -2.30
N GLY A 696 15.65 -26.24 -2.74
CA GLY A 696 15.37 -25.84 -4.12
C GLY A 696 15.33 -24.33 -4.36
N LEU A 697 15.04 -23.94 -5.61
CA LEU A 697 14.95 -22.54 -6.02
C LEU A 697 13.75 -21.81 -5.37
N ASP A 698 12.69 -22.54 -5.08
CA ASP A 698 11.55 -22.15 -4.23
C ASP A 698 11.99 -21.65 -2.85
N ARG A 699 12.80 -22.43 -2.14
CA ARG A 699 13.31 -22.00 -0.84
C ARG A 699 14.21 -20.78 -0.97
N PHE A 700 15.13 -20.79 -1.93
CA PHE A 700 16.01 -19.64 -2.17
C PHE A 700 15.20 -18.36 -2.44
N TRP A 701 14.13 -18.42 -3.26
CA TRP A 701 13.28 -17.27 -3.51
C TRP A 701 12.50 -16.81 -2.29
N LEU A 702 12.11 -17.71 -1.38
CA LEU A 702 11.50 -17.32 -0.10
C LEU A 702 12.52 -16.60 0.80
N SER A 703 13.77 -17.05 0.84
CA SER A 703 14.85 -16.35 1.55
C SER A 703 15.17 -14.99 0.93
N ALA A 704 15.23 -14.90 -0.41
CA ALA A 704 15.36 -13.65 -1.14
C ALA A 704 14.18 -12.71 -0.88
N ALA A 705 12.97 -13.24 -0.75
CA ALA A 705 11.80 -12.48 -0.35
C ALA A 705 11.92 -11.93 1.07
N GLN A 706 12.46 -12.69 2.03
CA GLN A 706 12.75 -12.19 3.39
C GLN A 706 13.71 -10.98 3.36
N ALA A 707 14.78 -11.06 2.58
CA ALA A 707 15.70 -9.95 2.37
C ALA A 707 14.97 -8.73 1.76
N HIS A 708 14.19 -8.96 0.71
CA HIS A 708 13.46 -7.92 0.01
C HIS A 708 12.44 -7.18 0.89
N VAL A 709 11.64 -7.91 1.68
CA VAL A 709 10.65 -7.28 2.56
C VAL A 709 11.28 -6.56 3.75
N ALA A 710 12.49 -6.95 4.14
CA ALA A 710 13.25 -6.28 5.20
C ALA A 710 13.91 -4.97 4.72
N GLY A 711 14.19 -4.85 3.42
CA GLY A 711 14.68 -3.62 2.82
C GLY A 711 15.83 -3.79 1.83
N VAL A 712 16.44 -4.98 1.78
CA VAL A 712 17.57 -5.28 0.90
C VAL A 712 17.17 -5.09 -0.57
N GLY A 713 18.04 -4.44 -1.34
CA GLY A 713 17.88 -4.30 -2.78
C GLY A 713 18.14 -5.62 -3.50
N LEU A 714 17.17 -6.09 -4.27
CA LEU A 714 17.29 -7.29 -5.10
C LEU A 714 17.01 -6.95 -6.56
N ASP A 715 17.77 -7.58 -7.45
CA ASP A 715 17.47 -7.62 -8.88
C ASP A 715 16.53 -8.79 -9.18
N TRP A 716 15.23 -8.52 -9.10
CA TRP A 716 14.22 -9.52 -9.44
C TRP A 716 14.17 -9.88 -10.92
N ALA A 717 14.81 -9.11 -11.82
CA ALA A 717 14.86 -9.46 -13.23
C ALA A 717 15.64 -10.76 -13.46
N ALA A 718 16.64 -11.05 -12.61
CA ALA A 718 17.42 -12.28 -12.64
C ALA A 718 16.55 -13.55 -12.50
N ALA A 719 15.43 -13.48 -11.76
CA ALA A 719 14.51 -14.61 -11.61
C ALA A 719 13.78 -15.00 -12.91
N PHE A 720 13.77 -14.12 -13.91
CA PHE A 720 13.12 -14.31 -15.20
C PHE A 720 14.10 -14.53 -16.36
N ALA A 721 15.41 -14.54 -16.06
CA ALA A 721 16.44 -14.77 -17.07
C ALA A 721 16.26 -16.16 -17.71
N GLY A 722 16.21 -16.19 -19.05
CA GLY A 722 15.98 -17.44 -19.80
C GLY A 722 14.52 -17.89 -19.92
N LEU A 723 13.55 -17.23 -19.25
CA LEU A 723 12.13 -17.64 -19.27
C LEU A 723 11.30 -16.99 -20.40
N HIS A 724 11.93 -16.27 -21.35
CA HIS A 724 11.26 -15.59 -22.48
C HIS A 724 10.00 -14.79 -22.11
N ALA A 725 10.00 -14.14 -20.95
CA ALA A 725 8.85 -13.42 -20.40
C ALA A 725 8.45 -12.19 -21.22
N ARG A 726 7.14 -11.97 -21.35
CA ARG A 726 6.52 -10.82 -22.03
C ARG A 726 5.82 -9.92 -21.02
N ARG A 727 5.79 -8.62 -21.31
CA ARG A 727 5.04 -7.67 -20.49
C ARG A 727 3.55 -7.79 -20.81
N VAL A 728 2.74 -7.92 -19.77
CA VAL A 728 1.28 -7.89 -19.82
C VAL A 728 0.77 -6.69 -19.03
N GLU A 729 -0.40 -6.18 -19.42
CA GLU A 729 -1.06 -5.13 -18.65
C GLU A 729 -1.45 -5.68 -17.28
N LEU A 730 -1.21 -4.90 -16.23
CA LEU A 730 -1.55 -5.27 -14.85
C LEU A 730 -2.55 -4.28 -14.27
N PRO A 731 -3.36 -4.66 -13.26
CA PRO A 731 -4.31 -3.74 -12.65
C PRO A 731 -3.60 -2.54 -12.01
N THR A 732 -4.29 -1.39 -11.97
CA THR A 732 -3.82 -0.18 -11.31
C THR A 732 -3.73 -0.34 -9.79
N TYR A 733 -3.06 0.62 -9.14
CA TYR A 733 -2.80 0.62 -7.69
C TYR A 733 -4.07 0.48 -6.81
N GLY A 734 -4.00 -0.38 -5.80
CA GLY A 734 -5.03 -0.65 -4.81
C GLY A 734 -5.09 0.41 -3.72
N PHE A 735 -5.63 1.59 -4.05
CA PHE A 735 -5.78 2.68 -3.09
C PHE A 735 -6.65 2.29 -1.88
N VAL A 736 -6.34 2.91 -0.74
CA VAL A 736 -7.22 2.93 0.44
C VAL A 736 -7.98 4.25 0.39
N HIS A 737 -9.20 4.22 -0.15
CA HIS A 737 -9.99 5.44 -0.31
C HIS A 737 -10.48 5.94 1.05
N ARG A 738 -10.10 7.18 1.38
CA ARG A 738 -10.63 7.96 2.50
C ARG A 738 -11.20 9.25 1.97
N ARG A 739 -12.29 9.73 2.58
CA ARG A 739 -12.97 10.95 2.17
C ARG A 739 -12.23 12.16 2.75
N PHE A 740 -11.52 12.91 1.90
CA PHE A 740 -10.86 14.16 2.25
C PHE A 740 -11.56 15.34 1.57
N TRP A 741 -12.77 15.66 2.02
CA TRP A 741 -13.51 16.85 1.56
C TRP A 741 -13.45 17.91 2.64
N LEU A 742 -13.16 19.15 2.27
CA LEU A 742 -13.41 20.27 3.18
C LEU A 742 -14.91 20.27 3.47
N ALA A 743 -15.31 20.26 4.75
CA ALA A 743 -16.68 20.51 5.11
C ALA A 743 -17.05 21.85 4.47
N GLN A 744 -18.03 21.84 3.56
CA GLN A 744 -18.56 23.11 3.09
C GLN A 744 -19.08 23.83 4.33
N PRO A 745 -18.72 25.11 4.58
CA PRO A 745 -19.51 25.90 5.50
C PRO A 745 -20.94 25.82 4.98
N ASP A 746 -21.86 25.29 5.77
CA ASP A 746 -23.24 24.99 5.36
C ASP A 746 -23.83 26.18 4.59
N ALA A 747 -23.87 26.06 3.26
CA ALA A 747 -24.45 27.06 2.36
C ALA A 747 -25.99 27.15 2.48
N GLY A 748 -26.56 26.64 3.58
CA GLY A 748 -27.99 26.48 3.84
C GLY A 748 -28.47 26.94 5.21
N ARG A 749 -27.63 27.40 6.15
CA ARG A 749 -28.13 28.17 7.31
C ARG A 749 -28.57 29.54 6.79
N LEU A 750 -29.87 29.70 6.53
CA LEU A 750 -30.48 31.04 6.56
C LEU A 750 -30.08 31.67 7.89
N ASP A 751 -29.28 32.72 7.85
CA ASP A 751 -28.98 33.53 9.02
C ASP A 751 -30.32 34.00 9.62
N ALA A 752 -30.66 33.50 10.81
CA ALA A 752 -31.90 33.80 11.50
C ALA A 752 -32.09 35.32 11.66
N GLY A 753 -30.99 36.08 11.72
CA GLY A 753 -31.01 37.54 11.78
C GLY A 753 -31.69 38.19 10.57
N ARG A 754 -31.64 37.56 9.39
CA ARG A 754 -32.34 38.05 8.18
C ARG A 754 -33.86 37.89 8.25
N LEU A 755 -34.36 37.07 9.17
CA LEU A 755 -35.78 36.90 9.48
C LEU A 755 -36.20 37.70 10.73
N GLY A 756 -35.31 38.52 11.30
CA GLY A 756 -35.55 39.25 12.54
C GLY A 756 -35.55 38.36 13.80
N LEU A 757 -34.96 37.17 13.72
CA LEU A 757 -34.87 36.21 14.82
C LEU A 757 -33.43 36.10 15.33
N THR A 758 -33.27 35.69 16.59
CA THR A 758 -31.96 35.39 17.17
C THR A 758 -31.54 33.98 16.78
N GLY A 759 -30.29 33.80 16.35
CA GLY A 759 -29.74 32.46 16.09
C GLY A 759 -29.51 31.70 17.38
N ALA A 760 -29.93 30.43 17.44
CA ALA A 760 -29.82 29.62 18.66
C ALA A 760 -28.39 29.11 18.95
N ALA A 761 -27.41 29.42 18.09
CA ALA A 761 -26.01 28.96 18.18
C ALA A 761 -25.84 27.46 18.51
N HIS A 762 -26.80 26.63 18.08
CA HIS A 762 -26.90 25.22 18.44
C HIS A 762 -26.72 24.30 17.23
N GLY A 763 -26.32 23.04 17.46
CA GLY A 763 -26.06 22.05 16.41
C GLY A 763 -27.31 21.52 15.71
N VAL A 764 -28.49 21.60 16.35
CA VAL A 764 -29.79 21.19 15.74
C VAL A 764 -30.92 22.23 15.88
N LEU A 765 -30.71 23.32 16.63
CA LEU A 765 -31.67 24.42 16.76
C LEU A 765 -31.16 25.61 15.95
N GLY A 766 -32.04 26.17 15.12
CA GLY A 766 -31.72 27.24 14.17
C GLY A 766 -31.99 28.64 14.72
N ALA A 767 -33.07 28.80 15.49
CA ALA A 767 -33.52 30.12 15.95
C ALA A 767 -34.23 30.07 17.31
N VAL A 768 -34.20 31.21 18.00
CA VAL A 768 -34.90 31.50 19.26
C VAL A 768 -35.90 32.62 19.00
N ILE A 769 -37.13 32.43 19.48
CA ILE A 769 -38.23 33.38 19.38
C ILE A 769 -38.62 33.78 20.80
N GLU A 770 -38.35 35.02 21.17
CA GLU A 770 -38.77 35.57 22.46
C GLU A 770 -40.28 35.84 22.48
N ARG A 771 -40.90 35.66 23.65
CA ARG A 771 -42.30 36.03 23.92
C ARG A 771 -42.34 37.24 24.86
N PRO A 772 -42.43 38.48 24.31
CA PRO A 772 -42.25 39.70 25.11
C PRO A 772 -43.32 39.92 26.19
N ASP A 773 -44.49 39.30 26.01
CA ASP A 773 -45.63 39.35 26.93
C ASP A 773 -45.41 38.55 28.22
N SER A 774 -44.52 37.56 28.18
CA SER A 774 -44.50 36.47 29.14
C SER A 774 -43.09 36.09 29.64
N GLY A 775 -42.05 36.59 28.94
CA GLY A 775 -40.66 36.24 29.22
C GLY A 775 -40.32 34.78 28.94
N GLY A 776 -41.21 34.03 28.26
CA GLY A 776 -40.93 32.70 27.72
C GLY A 776 -40.22 32.77 26.37
N VAL A 777 -39.74 31.62 25.89
CA VAL A 777 -39.08 31.51 24.58
C VAL A 777 -39.56 30.28 23.82
N VAL A 778 -39.50 30.34 22.50
CA VAL A 778 -39.69 29.19 21.61
C VAL A 778 -38.41 28.96 20.81
N LEU A 779 -37.78 27.80 20.98
CA LEU A 779 -36.62 27.41 20.16
C LEU A 779 -37.10 26.49 19.04
N THR A 780 -36.58 26.68 17.82
CA THR A 780 -36.98 25.86 16.66
C THR A 780 -35.79 25.36 15.85
N GLY A 781 -35.93 24.14 15.32
CA GLY A 781 -34.89 23.46 14.55
C GLY A 781 -35.44 22.39 13.62
N GLN A 782 -34.52 21.68 12.96
CA GLN A 782 -34.85 20.54 12.10
C GLN A 782 -33.89 19.39 12.36
N LEU A 783 -34.45 18.19 12.49
CA LEU A 783 -33.71 16.93 12.58
C LEU A 783 -33.85 16.17 11.26
N SER A 784 -32.72 15.85 10.63
CA SER A 784 -32.69 15.07 9.40
C SER A 784 -31.46 14.18 9.37
N VAL A 785 -31.63 12.89 9.08
CA VAL A 785 -30.50 11.96 8.88
C VAL A 785 -29.62 12.33 7.68
N THR A 786 -30.08 13.20 6.78
CA THR A 786 -29.27 13.71 5.67
C THR A 786 -28.38 14.88 6.11
N ALA A 787 -28.92 15.79 6.93
CA ALA A 787 -28.20 16.96 7.42
C ALA A 787 -27.31 16.64 8.63
N GLN A 788 -27.79 15.74 9.50
CA GLN A 788 -27.06 15.23 10.67
C GLN A 788 -26.96 13.70 10.57
N PRO A 789 -25.99 13.15 9.81
CA PRO A 789 -25.89 11.70 9.55
C PRO A 789 -25.80 10.84 10.81
N TRP A 790 -25.21 11.37 11.89
CA TRP A 790 -25.10 10.67 13.17
C TRP A 790 -26.44 10.29 13.78
N LEU A 791 -27.53 10.99 13.43
CA LEU A 791 -28.87 10.65 13.89
C LEU A 791 -29.33 9.26 13.44
N ALA A 792 -28.85 8.78 12.28
CA ALA A 792 -29.20 7.44 11.78
C ALA A 792 -28.55 6.32 12.61
N ASP A 793 -27.48 6.63 13.34
CA ASP A 793 -26.70 5.67 14.11
C ASP A 793 -27.29 5.40 15.50
N HIS A 794 -28.32 6.13 15.93
CA HIS A 794 -29.12 5.77 17.11
C HIS A 794 -30.35 4.98 16.69
N ALA A 795 -30.16 3.68 16.50
CA ALA A 795 -31.25 2.78 16.12
C ALA A 795 -31.53 1.74 17.21
N VAL A 796 -32.80 1.61 17.58
CA VAL A 796 -33.29 0.61 18.53
C VAL A 796 -34.35 -0.25 17.83
N ALA A 797 -34.18 -1.57 17.88
CA ALA A 797 -34.98 -2.55 17.13
C ALA A 797 -35.07 -2.23 15.63
N GLY A 798 -33.98 -1.68 15.04
CA GLY A 798 -33.91 -1.32 13.62
C GLY A 798 -34.60 -0.01 13.24
N VAL A 799 -35.07 0.78 14.21
CA VAL A 799 -35.75 2.06 13.99
C VAL A 799 -34.88 3.20 14.51
N ALA A 800 -34.62 4.22 13.68
CA ALA A 800 -33.86 5.41 14.06
C ALA A 800 -34.70 6.31 14.98
N LEU A 801 -34.18 6.54 16.19
CA LEU A 801 -34.82 7.33 17.23
C LEU A 801 -33.94 8.52 17.59
N PHE A 802 -34.56 9.65 17.94
CA PHE A 802 -33.82 10.70 18.61
C PHE A 802 -33.42 10.21 20.02
N PRO A 803 -32.14 10.29 20.40
CA PRO A 803 -31.66 9.74 21.66
C PRO A 803 -32.33 10.44 22.85
N GLY A 804 -32.60 9.69 23.93
CA GLY A 804 -33.11 10.24 25.19
C GLY A 804 -32.20 11.34 25.75
N ALA A 805 -30.89 11.15 25.64
CA ALA A 805 -29.85 12.14 25.96
C ALA A 805 -29.97 13.43 25.13
N GLY A 806 -30.52 13.35 23.92
CA GLY A 806 -30.78 14.51 23.08
C GLY A 806 -31.87 15.41 23.65
N PHE A 807 -32.89 14.87 24.32
CA PHE A 807 -33.91 15.70 24.98
C PHE A 807 -33.35 16.46 26.18
N ALA A 808 -32.45 15.83 26.95
CA ALA A 808 -31.74 16.49 28.04
C ALA A 808 -30.90 17.67 27.53
N GLU A 809 -30.12 17.46 26.46
CA GLU A 809 -29.34 18.53 25.82
C GLU A 809 -30.23 19.68 25.30
N LEU A 810 -31.36 19.36 24.65
CA LEU A 810 -32.29 20.39 24.18
C LEU A 810 -32.90 21.19 25.36
N ALA A 811 -33.19 20.53 26.48
CA ALA A 811 -33.72 21.19 27.67
C ALA A 811 -32.66 22.06 28.38
N ILE A 812 -31.40 21.62 28.44
CA ILE A 812 -30.26 22.42 28.93
C ILE A 812 -30.16 23.70 28.09
N ARG A 813 -30.14 23.57 26.76
CA ARG A 813 -30.08 24.73 25.87
C ARG A 813 -31.26 25.68 26.08
N ALA A 814 -32.48 25.15 26.27
CA ALA A 814 -33.64 25.97 26.58
C ALA A 814 -33.52 26.69 27.93
N GLY A 815 -32.89 26.05 28.93
CA GLY A 815 -32.54 26.64 30.22
C GLY A 815 -31.55 27.80 30.10
N ASP A 816 -30.52 27.67 29.27
CA ASP A 816 -29.53 28.72 29.03
C ASP A 816 -30.18 30.01 28.49
N GLU A 817 -31.19 29.90 27.63
CA GLU A 817 -31.90 31.06 27.07
C GLU A 817 -32.70 31.84 28.12
N VAL A 818 -33.11 31.18 29.22
CA VAL A 818 -33.95 31.77 30.28
C VAL A 818 -33.25 31.88 31.62
N GLY A 819 -31.94 31.60 31.68
CA GLY A 819 -31.14 31.70 32.91
C GLY A 819 -31.40 30.60 33.95
N CYS A 820 -31.96 29.45 33.54
CA CYS A 820 -32.14 28.29 34.41
C CYS A 820 -31.05 27.26 34.15
N ALA A 821 -30.12 27.09 35.09
CA ALA A 821 -28.94 26.24 34.90
C ALA A 821 -29.14 24.75 35.28
N THR A 822 -30.35 24.38 35.76
CA THR A 822 -30.67 22.98 36.12
C THR A 822 -31.97 22.53 35.46
N VAL A 823 -31.94 21.34 34.87
CA VAL A 823 -33.15 20.58 34.52
C VAL A 823 -33.53 19.77 35.75
N ALA A 824 -34.52 20.27 36.51
CA ALA A 824 -34.98 19.63 37.74
C ALA A 824 -35.60 18.26 37.45
N GLU A 825 -36.39 18.18 36.38
CA GLU A 825 -37.02 16.96 35.91
C GLU A 825 -37.23 17.05 34.39
N LEU A 826 -37.01 15.95 33.67
CA LEU A 826 -37.39 15.79 32.26
C LEU A 826 -37.95 14.38 32.04
N THR A 827 -39.15 14.30 31.47
CA THR A 827 -39.85 13.05 31.19
C THR A 827 -40.14 12.94 29.70
N VAL A 828 -39.74 11.82 29.09
CA VAL A 828 -39.99 11.52 27.67
C VAL A 828 -41.34 10.82 27.54
N THR A 829 -42.35 11.51 27.02
CA THR A 829 -43.73 11.04 26.90
C THR A 829 -43.97 10.19 25.65
N ALA A 830 -43.23 10.46 24.56
CA ALA A 830 -43.29 9.68 23.32
C ALA A 830 -41.97 9.71 22.54
N PRO A 831 -41.54 8.58 21.94
CA PRO A 831 -40.32 8.55 21.13
C PRO A 831 -40.44 9.44 19.89
N LEU A 832 -39.35 10.14 19.53
CA LEU A 832 -39.27 10.91 18.29
C LEU A 832 -38.58 10.05 17.22
N LEU A 833 -39.39 9.56 16.29
CA LEU A 833 -38.97 8.74 15.15
C LEU A 833 -38.35 9.62 14.06
N LEU A 834 -37.18 9.23 13.56
CA LEU A 834 -36.47 10.00 12.54
C LEU A 834 -36.75 9.41 11.14
N PRO A 835 -37.30 10.21 10.21
CA PRO A 835 -37.63 9.70 8.89
C PRO A 835 -36.36 9.41 8.09
N THR A 836 -36.37 8.33 7.31
CA THR A 836 -35.26 7.94 6.43
C THR A 836 -35.06 8.92 5.26
N ALA A 837 -36.10 9.68 4.91
CA ALA A 837 -36.07 10.77 3.94
C ALA A 837 -36.89 11.97 4.44
N GLY A 838 -36.35 13.18 4.30
CA GLY A 838 -36.96 14.42 4.78
C GLY A 838 -36.41 14.88 6.13
N ALA A 839 -37.18 15.72 6.82
CA ALA A 839 -36.80 16.31 8.11
C ALA A 839 -38.02 16.39 9.06
N ALA A 840 -37.76 16.23 10.35
CA ALA A 840 -38.70 16.55 11.42
C ALA A 840 -38.45 17.98 11.90
N GLN A 841 -39.47 18.82 11.89
CA GLN A 841 -39.42 20.13 12.54
C GLN A 841 -39.57 19.93 14.04
N VAL A 842 -38.73 20.59 14.83
CA VAL A 842 -38.74 20.51 16.29
C VAL A 842 -38.99 21.90 16.87
N GLN A 843 -39.82 21.96 17.92
CA GLN A 843 -40.07 23.16 18.71
C GLN A 843 -39.99 22.87 20.20
N LEU A 844 -39.30 23.74 20.93
CA LEU A 844 -39.31 23.75 22.38
C LEU A 844 -40.07 24.98 22.82
N VAL A 845 -41.11 24.79 23.64
CA VAL A 845 -41.91 25.88 24.19
C VAL A 845 -41.59 26.01 25.67
N VAL A 846 -40.97 27.11 26.06
CA VAL A 846 -40.64 27.42 27.45
C VAL A 846 -41.73 28.33 28.02
N SER A 847 -42.27 27.95 29.17
CA SER A 847 -43.29 28.73 29.86
C SER A 847 -42.71 29.96 30.55
N ASP A 848 -43.65 30.76 31.04
CA ASP A 848 -43.40 31.89 31.92
C ASP A 848 -42.82 31.39 33.26
N GLU A 849 -42.20 32.31 33.99
CA GLU A 849 -41.63 32.03 35.31
C GLU A 849 -42.73 31.83 36.35
N ASP A 850 -42.64 30.74 37.13
CA ASP A 850 -43.47 30.58 38.32
C ASP A 850 -42.90 31.38 39.51
N ALA A 851 -43.65 31.47 40.61
CA ALA A 851 -43.24 32.23 41.80
C ALA A 851 -41.95 31.72 42.48
N SER A 852 -41.44 30.54 42.07
CA SER A 852 -40.20 29.94 42.56
C SER A 852 -39.03 30.07 41.57
N GLY A 853 -39.21 30.83 40.48
CA GLY A 853 -38.18 31.00 39.46
C GLY A 853 -38.09 29.84 38.47
N ARG A 854 -39.01 28.87 38.52
CA ARG A 854 -38.97 27.67 37.65
C ARG A 854 -39.83 27.88 36.41
N ARG A 855 -39.51 27.12 35.36
CA ARG A 855 -40.18 27.17 34.06
C ARG A 855 -40.41 25.77 33.51
N SER A 856 -41.56 25.54 32.90
CA SER A 856 -41.83 24.28 32.19
C SER A 856 -41.37 24.36 30.73
N VAL A 857 -40.95 23.24 30.17
CA VAL A 857 -40.56 23.12 28.76
C VAL A 857 -41.31 21.96 28.13
N SER A 858 -41.91 22.18 26.97
CA SER A 858 -42.53 21.12 26.17
C SER A 858 -41.82 20.99 24.83
N VAL A 859 -41.39 19.78 24.48
CA VAL A 859 -40.68 19.47 23.23
C VAL A 859 -41.64 18.82 22.24
N TYR A 860 -41.90 19.50 21.13
CA TYR A 860 -42.79 19.04 20.06
C TYR A 860 -42.03 18.73 18.78
N SER A 861 -42.54 17.79 17.98
CA SER A 861 -42.11 17.63 16.59
C SER A 861 -43.26 17.36 15.63
N ARG A 862 -43.01 17.61 14.33
CA ARG A 862 -43.87 17.22 13.22
C ARG A 862 -43.05 16.96 11.96
N ALA A 863 -43.60 16.23 11.00
CA ALA A 863 -43.01 16.13 9.67
C ALA A 863 -43.05 17.50 8.96
N ALA A 864 -42.05 17.81 8.13
CA ALA A 864 -41.95 19.08 7.40
C ALA A 864 -43.01 19.30 6.29
N GLN A 865 -44.06 18.48 6.21
CA GLN A 865 -45.18 18.59 5.27
C GLN A 865 -46.21 19.61 5.80
N ARG A 866 -46.94 20.29 4.90
CA ARG A 866 -47.64 21.55 5.23
C ARG A 866 -48.80 21.45 6.23
N ASP A 867 -49.29 20.25 6.56
CA ASP A 867 -50.47 20.03 7.42
C ASP A 867 -50.25 18.93 8.49
N SER A 868 -49.01 18.59 8.81
CA SER A 868 -48.72 17.57 9.84
C SER A 868 -49.02 18.07 11.26
N ALA A 869 -49.68 17.23 12.06
CA ALA A 869 -49.96 17.51 13.47
C ALA A 869 -48.68 17.49 14.33
N TRP A 870 -48.62 18.34 15.35
CA TRP A 870 -47.55 18.33 16.34
C TRP A 870 -47.74 17.20 17.34
N THR A 871 -46.64 16.52 17.67
CA THR A 871 -46.59 15.47 18.70
C THR A 871 -45.73 15.96 19.86
N LEU A 872 -46.24 15.87 21.09
CA LEU A 872 -45.46 16.11 22.30
C LEU A 872 -44.56 14.91 22.58
N HIS A 873 -43.26 15.14 22.76
CA HIS A 873 -42.26 14.08 22.97
C HIS A 873 -41.66 14.09 24.36
N ALA A 874 -41.47 15.26 24.95
CA ALA A 874 -40.91 15.39 26.29
C ALA A 874 -41.44 16.64 27.00
N GLU A 875 -41.52 16.55 28.32
CA GLU A 875 -41.83 17.65 29.22
C GLU A 875 -40.71 17.78 30.25
N ALA A 876 -40.33 19.01 30.59
CA ALA A 876 -39.28 19.28 31.55
C ALA A 876 -39.62 20.45 32.46
N VAL A 877 -38.98 20.49 33.63
CA VAL A 877 -39.01 21.60 34.58
C VAL A 877 -37.59 22.11 34.74
N LEU A 878 -37.38 23.38 34.42
CA LEU A 878 -36.14 24.12 34.59
C LEU A 878 -36.17 24.87 35.91
N ALA A 879 -35.05 24.90 36.62
CA ALA A 879 -34.91 25.57 37.90
C ALA A 879 -33.64 26.44 37.94
N PRO A 880 -33.64 27.53 38.74
CA PRO A 880 -32.44 28.31 39.00
C PRO A 880 -31.47 27.55 39.93
N GLY A 881 -30.18 27.86 39.80
CA GLY A 881 -29.11 27.22 40.58
C GLY A 881 -28.40 26.11 39.82
N VAL A 882 -27.19 25.77 40.27
CA VAL A 882 -26.32 24.74 39.70
C VAL A 882 -26.05 23.70 40.78
N LEU A 883 -26.19 22.41 40.45
CA LEU A 883 -25.84 21.33 41.37
C LEU A 883 -24.32 21.29 41.58
N SER A 884 -23.87 21.01 42.81
CA SER A 884 -22.43 20.89 43.07
C SER A 884 -21.93 19.48 42.72
N PRO A 885 -20.78 19.33 42.06
CA PRO A 885 -20.18 18.03 41.77
C PRO A 885 -19.91 17.25 43.07
N GLY A 886 -20.31 15.98 43.11
CA GLY A 886 -20.25 15.14 44.32
C GLY A 886 -18.94 14.37 44.50
N THR A 887 -18.24 14.04 43.41
CA THR A 887 -17.08 13.13 43.42
C THR A 887 -15.91 13.69 42.62
N ASP A 888 -14.69 13.51 43.12
CA ASP A 888 -13.45 13.82 42.38
C ASP A 888 -13.10 12.67 41.41
N LEU A 889 -13.07 12.98 40.11
CA LEU A 889 -12.75 12.04 39.02
C LEU A 889 -11.35 12.29 38.42
N SER A 890 -10.46 12.98 39.13
CA SER A 890 -9.08 13.25 38.71
C SER A 890 -8.18 12.01 38.70
N VAL A 891 -8.37 11.09 39.64
CA VAL A 891 -7.66 9.80 39.71
C VAL A 891 -8.31 8.78 38.78
N TRP A 892 -7.57 8.27 37.80
CA TRP A 892 -8.13 7.39 36.78
C TRP A 892 -7.15 6.30 36.26
N PRO A 893 -7.59 5.03 36.12
CA PRO A 893 -8.86 4.50 36.61
C PRO A 893 -8.91 4.56 38.16
N PRO A 894 -10.10 4.51 38.79
CA PRO A 894 -10.20 4.57 40.23
C PRO A 894 -9.37 3.47 40.90
N ALA A 895 -8.66 3.83 41.98
CA ALA A 895 -7.81 2.88 42.70
C ALA A 895 -8.63 1.71 43.24
N GLY A 896 -8.21 0.48 42.94
CA GLY A 896 -8.91 -0.74 43.35
C GLY A 896 -10.07 -1.19 42.45
N ALA A 897 -10.37 -0.45 41.37
CA ALA A 897 -11.39 -0.85 40.42
C ALA A 897 -10.90 -1.98 39.49
N THR A 898 -11.80 -2.92 39.16
CA THR A 898 -11.51 -4.08 38.31
C THR A 898 -11.97 -3.80 36.86
N PRO A 899 -11.14 -4.04 35.83
CA PRO A 899 -11.52 -3.79 34.45
C PRO A 899 -12.55 -4.81 33.95
N LEU A 900 -13.55 -4.34 33.18
CA LEU A 900 -14.53 -5.18 32.49
C LEU A 900 -14.25 -5.23 30.98
N ASP A 901 -14.41 -6.40 30.37
CA ASP A 901 -14.14 -6.59 28.94
C ASP A 901 -15.20 -5.93 28.03
N VAL A 902 -14.75 -4.93 27.27
CA VAL A 902 -15.55 -4.20 26.28
C VAL A 902 -15.46 -4.81 24.88
N THR A 903 -14.63 -5.84 24.68
CA THR A 903 -14.50 -6.53 23.39
C THR A 903 -15.86 -7.12 22.99
N GLY A 904 -16.33 -6.77 21.79
CA GLY A 904 -17.64 -7.20 21.29
C GLY A 904 -18.84 -6.61 22.03
N ALA A 905 -18.68 -5.60 22.89
CA ALA A 905 -19.77 -5.00 23.67
C ALA A 905 -20.96 -4.54 22.80
N TYR A 906 -20.68 -3.85 21.69
CA TYR A 906 -21.72 -3.41 20.76
C TYR A 906 -22.43 -4.55 20.01
N GLY A 907 -21.77 -5.70 19.84
CA GLY A 907 -22.42 -6.91 19.33
C GLY A 907 -23.42 -7.48 20.34
N ARG A 908 -23.07 -7.46 21.64
CA ARG A 908 -23.97 -7.85 22.74
C ARG A 908 -25.15 -6.89 22.88
N LEU A 909 -24.91 -5.58 22.75
CA LEU A 909 -25.96 -4.56 22.75
C LEU A 909 -26.90 -4.71 21.53
N ALA A 910 -26.37 -4.98 20.35
CA ALA A 910 -27.17 -5.23 19.14
C ALA A 910 -28.08 -6.46 19.29
N ALA A 911 -27.60 -7.54 19.91
CA ALA A 911 -28.42 -8.73 20.21
C ALA A 911 -29.62 -8.44 21.14
N ARG A 912 -29.59 -7.31 21.85
CA ARG A 912 -30.66 -6.82 22.74
C ARG A 912 -31.52 -5.74 22.08
N GLY A 913 -31.32 -5.51 20.78
CA GLY A 913 -32.05 -4.52 20.00
C GLY A 913 -31.37 -3.16 19.90
N TYR A 914 -30.25 -2.90 20.57
CA TYR A 914 -29.52 -1.63 20.43
C TYR A 914 -28.58 -1.68 19.24
N THR A 915 -29.11 -1.41 18.06
CA THR A 915 -28.37 -1.40 16.78
C THR A 915 -27.61 -0.09 16.58
N TYR A 916 -26.75 0.27 17.53
CA TYR A 916 -25.94 1.49 17.44
C TYR A 916 -24.97 1.44 16.26
N GLY A 917 -25.04 2.45 15.39
CA GLY A 917 -24.11 2.68 14.30
C GLY A 917 -22.80 3.33 14.77
N PRO A 918 -21.85 3.57 13.86
CA PRO A 918 -20.49 4.01 14.19
C PRO A 918 -20.42 5.25 15.10
N ALA A 919 -21.30 6.24 14.94
CA ALA A 919 -21.29 7.46 15.75
C ALA A 919 -21.50 7.18 17.25
N PHE A 920 -22.41 6.27 17.60
CA PHE A 920 -22.74 5.94 18.99
C PHE A 920 -21.81 4.89 19.61
N ARG A 921 -20.76 4.45 18.90
CA ARG A 921 -19.79 3.47 19.41
C ARG A 921 -18.60 4.10 20.13
N GLY A 922 -18.91 4.93 21.13
CA GLY A 922 -17.92 5.75 21.85
C GLY A 922 -17.28 5.13 23.09
N LEU A 923 -17.77 3.99 23.58
CA LEU A 923 -17.30 3.35 24.81
C LEU A 923 -15.91 2.72 24.61
N ARG A 924 -14.93 3.15 25.40
CA ARG A 924 -13.52 2.74 25.27
C ARG A 924 -13.07 1.76 26.34
N ALA A 925 -13.49 1.96 27.57
CA ALA A 925 -13.11 1.12 28.70
C ALA A 925 -14.15 1.23 29.81
N ILE A 926 -14.26 0.17 30.63
CA ILE A 926 -15.14 0.10 31.79
C ILE A 926 -14.37 -0.52 32.95
N TRP A 927 -14.60 -0.01 34.16
CA TRP A 927 -14.14 -0.58 35.42
C TRP A 927 -15.29 -0.67 36.42
N GLN A 928 -15.21 -1.63 37.33
CA GLN A 928 -16.18 -1.85 38.40
C GLN A 928 -15.49 -1.76 39.77
N LEU A 929 -16.08 -0.99 40.68
CA LEU A 929 -15.67 -0.87 42.08
C LEU A 929 -16.92 -1.00 42.97
N GLY A 930 -17.10 -2.16 43.60
CA GLY A 930 -18.34 -2.46 44.31
C GLY A 930 -19.55 -2.47 43.37
N GLU A 931 -20.55 -1.63 43.67
CA GLU A 931 -21.75 -1.43 42.85
C GLU A 931 -21.61 -0.26 41.85
N GLU A 932 -20.48 0.46 41.87
CA GLU A 932 -20.22 1.59 40.98
C GLU A 932 -19.53 1.15 39.69
N ILE A 933 -19.89 1.81 38.59
CA ILE A 933 -19.32 1.60 37.27
C ILE A 933 -18.61 2.88 36.83
N PHE A 934 -17.41 2.71 36.32
CA PHE A 934 -16.59 3.78 35.76
C PHE A 934 -16.33 3.52 34.30
N ALA A 935 -16.45 4.53 33.44
CA ALA A 935 -16.24 4.35 32.01
C ALA A 935 -15.48 5.50 31.36
N GLU A 936 -14.73 5.17 30.31
CA GLU A 936 -14.20 6.17 29.38
C GLU A 936 -15.01 6.16 28.09
N VAL A 937 -15.46 7.34 27.69
CA VAL A 937 -16.23 7.53 26.46
C VAL A 937 -15.60 8.61 25.61
N THR A 938 -15.51 8.38 24.31
CA THR A 938 -14.92 9.32 23.35
C THR A 938 -15.75 9.34 22.08
N LEU A 939 -16.02 10.54 21.56
CA LEU A 939 -16.65 10.70 20.25
C LEU A 939 -15.78 10.03 19.18
N PRO A 940 -16.32 9.11 18.37
CA PRO A 940 -15.54 8.42 17.35
C PRO A 940 -15.04 9.40 16.28
N GLU A 941 -13.71 9.52 16.12
CA GLU A 941 -13.07 10.48 15.18
C GLU A 941 -13.53 10.31 13.72
N HIS A 942 -13.94 9.10 13.33
CA HIS A 942 -14.37 8.77 11.97
C HIS A 942 -15.87 9.02 11.72
N ALA A 943 -16.63 9.45 12.74
CA ALA A 943 -18.07 9.70 12.63
C ALA A 943 -18.43 11.14 12.18
N GLY A 944 -17.43 12.02 12.00
CA GLY A 944 -17.64 13.39 11.50
C GLY A 944 -18.45 14.27 12.44
N LEU A 945 -18.37 14.02 13.75
CA LEU A 945 -19.07 14.75 14.79
C LEU A 945 -18.34 16.05 15.13
N ASP A 946 -19.08 17.15 15.23
CA ASP A 946 -18.59 18.43 15.75
C ASP A 946 -19.20 18.66 17.14
N VAL A 947 -18.35 18.93 18.12
CA VAL A 947 -18.79 19.31 19.48
C VAL A 947 -19.31 20.76 19.52
N GLY A 948 -18.98 21.57 18.51
CA GLY A 948 -19.40 22.96 18.39
C GLY A 948 -20.91 23.10 18.34
N GLY A 949 -21.45 23.99 19.18
CA GLY A 949 -22.89 24.29 19.25
C GLY A 949 -23.71 23.29 20.07
N PHE A 950 -23.09 22.42 20.86
CA PHE A 950 -23.76 21.66 21.91
C PHE A 950 -23.12 21.99 23.27
N GLY A 951 -23.92 21.99 24.34
CA GLY A 951 -23.41 21.95 25.70
C GLY A 951 -22.72 20.61 25.94
N ILE A 952 -23.47 19.52 25.80
CA ILE A 952 -22.94 18.17 25.69
C ILE A 952 -23.49 17.48 24.44
N HIS A 953 -22.60 16.97 23.59
CA HIS A 953 -23.04 16.31 22.37
C HIS A 953 -23.92 15.08 22.73
N PRO A 954 -25.15 14.93 22.17
CA PRO A 954 -26.06 13.85 22.55
C PRO A 954 -25.47 12.44 22.42
N VAL A 955 -24.63 12.22 21.41
CA VAL A 955 -23.85 10.98 21.22
C VAL A 955 -22.95 10.66 22.40
N LEU A 956 -22.28 11.67 22.98
CA LEU A 956 -21.35 11.49 24.09
C LEU A 956 -22.11 11.12 25.37
N LEU A 957 -23.20 11.84 25.65
CA LEU A 957 -24.06 11.60 26.80
C LEU A 957 -24.78 10.24 26.70
N ASP A 958 -25.29 9.86 25.53
CA ASP A 958 -25.92 8.56 25.32
C ASP A 958 -24.91 7.41 25.48
N ALA A 959 -23.70 7.55 24.93
CA ALA A 959 -22.65 6.54 25.04
C ALA A 959 -22.15 6.34 26.49
N ALA A 960 -22.25 7.35 27.35
CA ALA A 960 -22.01 7.20 28.79
C ALA A 960 -22.97 6.19 29.44
N LEU A 961 -24.23 6.16 28.99
CA LEU A 961 -25.23 5.23 29.50
C LEU A 961 -25.04 3.79 28.99
N HIS A 962 -24.26 3.58 27.92
CA HIS A 962 -24.02 2.23 27.38
C HIS A 962 -23.27 1.35 28.37
N ALA A 963 -22.46 1.93 29.25
CA ALA A 963 -21.73 1.21 30.29
C ALA A 963 -22.69 0.44 31.22
N VAL A 964 -23.88 0.99 31.53
CA VAL A 964 -24.92 0.31 32.30
C VAL A 964 -25.41 -0.95 31.57
N GLY A 965 -25.72 -0.82 30.28
CA GLY A 965 -26.18 -1.94 29.46
C GLY A 965 -25.15 -3.05 29.26
N VAL A 966 -23.85 -2.70 29.31
CA VAL A 966 -22.74 -3.66 29.22
C VAL A 966 -22.49 -4.36 30.56
N ALA A 967 -22.61 -3.64 31.69
CA ALA A 967 -22.36 -4.19 33.03
C ALA A 967 -23.52 -5.03 33.59
N ALA A 968 -24.78 -4.70 33.29
CA ALA A 968 -25.97 -5.28 33.93
C ALA A 968 -26.34 -6.73 33.52
N GLY A 969 -25.45 -7.52 32.89
CA GLY A 969 -25.74 -8.92 32.52
C GLY A 969 -26.93 -9.09 31.56
N GLN A 970 -27.60 -10.27 31.47
CA GLN A 970 -28.78 -10.53 30.59
C GLN A 970 -30.08 -9.85 31.11
N GLY A 971 -30.96 -9.39 30.22
CA GLY A 971 -32.15 -8.57 30.57
C GLY A 971 -32.78 -7.82 29.38
N LYS A 972 -33.97 -7.25 29.61
CA LYS A 972 -34.82 -6.54 28.60
C LYS A 972 -34.18 -5.24 28.09
N THR A 973 -34.58 -4.80 26.90
CA THR A 973 -34.24 -3.48 26.34
C THR A 973 -34.88 -2.37 27.18
N VAL A 974 -34.05 -1.52 27.78
CA VAL A 974 -34.41 -0.33 28.56
C VAL A 974 -33.97 0.95 27.84
N LEU A 975 -34.76 2.00 27.92
CA LEU A 975 -34.44 3.33 27.39
C LEU A 975 -34.57 4.37 28.50
N PRO A 976 -33.74 5.42 28.52
CA PRO A 976 -33.91 6.52 29.45
C PRO A 976 -35.28 7.17 29.26
N PHE A 977 -36.12 7.08 30.29
CA PHE A 977 -37.48 7.62 30.29
C PHE A 977 -37.57 8.96 31.04
N SER A 978 -36.76 9.13 32.09
CA SER A 978 -36.74 10.34 32.91
C SER A 978 -35.32 10.73 33.32
N TRP A 979 -35.08 12.04 33.43
CA TRP A 979 -33.87 12.64 33.97
C TRP A 979 -34.24 13.55 35.14
N GLN A 980 -33.44 13.54 36.21
CA GLN A 980 -33.68 14.37 37.39
C GLN A 980 -32.38 15.03 37.81
N GLY A 981 -32.45 16.33 38.13
CA GLY A 981 -31.31 17.10 38.59
C GLY A 981 -30.12 17.06 37.63
N VAL A 982 -30.31 17.54 36.40
CA VAL A 982 -29.22 17.66 35.41
C VAL A 982 -28.68 19.08 35.39
N SER A 983 -27.38 19.24 35.64
CA SER A 983 -26.64 20.49 35.47
C SER A 983 -25.42 20.23 34.58
N LEU A 984 -25.09 21.19 33.71
CA LEU A 984 -23.88 21.16 32.89
C LEU A 984 -22.90 22.22 33.42
N HIS A 985 -21.64 21.85 33.61
CA HIS A 985 -20.60 22.72 34.18
C HIS A 985 -19.67 23.30 33.13
N ALA A 986 -19.41 22.54 32.06
CA ALA A 986 -18.57 22.94 30.95
C ALA A 986 -19.10 22.40 29.61
N ALA A 987 -18.60 22.96 28.50
CA ALA A 987 -18.97 22.53 27.15
C ALA A 987 -17.72 22.23 26.31
N GLY A 988 -17.90 21.49 25.21
CA GLY A 988 -16.86 21.23 24.21
C GLY A 988 -15.96 20.01 24.45
N ALA A 989 -16.27 19.14 25.41
CA ALA A 989 -15.52 17.89 25.56
C ALA A 989 -15.87 16.90 24.46
N SER A 990 -14.85 16.30 23.83
CA SER A 990 -14.98 15.16 22.92
C SER A 990 -14.72 13.82 23.61
N ARG A 991 -14.25 13.85 24.86
CA ARG A 991 -13.93 12.69 25.71
C ARG A 991 -14.32 13.00 27.16
N VAL A 992 -15.00 12.05 27.80
CA VAL A 992 -15.42 12.14 29.20
C VAL A 992 -15.04 10.88 29.98
N ARG A 993 -14.75 11.10 31.26
CA ARG A 993 -14.72 10.10 32.32
C ARG A 993 -16.10 10.07 32.97
N VAL A 994 -16.61 8.87 33.20
CA VAL A 994 -17.98 8.65 33.66
C VAL A 994 -17.96 7.88 34.96
N ARG A 995 -18.72 8.33 35.96
CA ARG A 995 -19.09 7.54 37.13
C ARG A 995 -20.60 7.30 37.13
N LEU A 996 -20.98 6.05 37.33
CA LEU A 996 -22.36 5.58 37.43
C LEU A 996 -22.54 4.88 38.77
N ALA A 997 -23.52 5.28 39.57
CA ALA A 997 -23.83 4.65 40.86
C ALA A 997 -25.33 4.34 40.98
N PRO A 998 -25.73 3.25 41.67
CA PRO A 998 -27.14 2.95 41.89
C PRO A 998 -27.84 4.06 42.66
N ALA A 999 -29.05 4.46 42.20
CA ALA A 999 -29.86 5.50 42.84
C ALA A 999 -31.28 5.01 43.19
N GLY A 1000 -31.53 3.69 43.10
CA GLY A 1000 -32.83 3.04 43.26
C GLY A 1000 -32.91 1.75 42.44
N ALA A 1001 -34.06 1.07 42.47
CA ALA A 1001 -34.23 -0.23 41.79
C ALA A 1001 -34.15 -0.13 40.25
N ASP A 1002 -34.61 0.99 39.68
CA ASP A 1002 -34.64 1.26 38.24
C ASP A 1002 -33.99 2.61 37.89
N SER A 1003 -33.09 3.12 38.75
CA SER A 1003 -32.44 4.43 38.59
C SER A 1003 -30.93 4.38 38.85
N VAL A 1004 -30.20 5.21 38.11
CA VAL A 1004 -28.74 5.35 38.18
C VAL A 1004 -28.39 6.83 38.23
N SER A 1005 -27.43 7.22 39.07
CA SER A 1005 -26.84 8.55 39.06
C SER A 1005 -25.65 8.58 38.10
N LEU A 1006 -25.47 9.69 37.40
CA LEU A 1006 -24.44 9.89 36.39
C LEU A 1006 -23.63 11.14 36.73
N GLU A 1007 -22.32 11.00 36.90
CA GLU A 1007 -21.38 12.11 37.03
C GLU A 1007 -20.36 12.04 35.89
N LEU A 1008 -20.12 13.18 35.25
CA LEU A 1008 -19.21 13.32 34.12
C LEU A 1008 -18.08 14.28 34.46
N ALA A 1009 -16.89 13.92 34.00
CA ALA A 1009 -15.73 14.80 34.02
C ALA A 1009 -15.02 14.77 32.67
N ASP A 1010 -14.28 15.83 32.34
CA ASP A 1010 -13.45 15.87 31.15
C ASP A 1010 -12.24 14.91 31.26
N ALA A 1011 -11.37 14.91 30.25
CA ALA A 1011 -10.19 14.05 30.24
C ALA A 1011 -9.17 14.37 31.36
N ALA A 1012 -9.24 15.57 31.97
CA ALA A 1012 -8.42 16.00 33.10
C ALA A 1012 -9.09 15.69 34.47
N GLY A 1013 -10.34 15.25 34.48
CA GLY A 1013 -11.10 14.97 35.70
C GLY A 1013 -11.82 16.18 36.27
N LEU A 1014 -11.95 17.28 35.51
CA LEU A 1014 -12.75 18.43 35.91
C LEU A 1014 -14.23 18.16 35.64
N PRO A 1015 -15.16 18.56 36.55
CA PRO A 1015 -16.59 18.39 36.36
C PRO A 1015 -17.06 18.95 35.02
N TYR A 1016 -17.80 18.13 34.26
CA TYR A 1016 -18.27 18.45 32.92
C TYR A 1016 -19.78 18.65 32.89
#